data_AF-U1YCP5-F1
#
_entry.id   AF-U1YCP5-F1
#
_cell.length_a   1.000
_cell.length_b   1.000
_cell.length_c   1.000
_cell.angle_alpha   90.00
_cell.angle_beta   90.00
_cell.angle_gamma   90.00
#
_symmetry.space_group_name_H-M   'P 1'
#
loop_
_entity.id
_entity.type
_entity.pdbx_description
1 polymer ?
#
loop_
_entity_poly.entity_id
_entity_poly.type
_entity_poly.pdbx_seq_one_letter_code
_entity_poly.pdbx_strand_id
1 'polypeptide(L)'
;MPAAFLPWLILLLTTLPSLVWSQSSLECPLPPSSTRCAPAAALGEQAEPATDMGLLNPVDLLSGQKYQSDTDLPLSQAWPLLQLQRHWNGQGRNPTPTLGQTGWALNYDLQLRQQGHALFMPDGRQTRLYPPAQRQSSGWFWQGPNGLILRFDEQGWLIHVRISTQQWLDIERFAGTHPQAYAVNTVRNHLGQALVFDWKSQTQESMSLPGVEQSKEPGQNQTQVQASGQVQSQTKTSSLTHVTRAVRAAGTAAVAAATTEATTATATATATATATATAINIKTPAGPFRLLLERQNQQIWLASVSRPDGMQRLYHPAPTPWSHRLGGSSLQAPGQAPQPIQQWEYDAQGRVNRLISHAFKQDWTARYEPGLSEWSIGTERHRFHYRDHQGLQRLQKLESRLCRDCPAHSTEWQYDPQGRWLQAGPWTAQRRANGTLSRLEKRQGGWGALRLELNEKGRLQSWATSQHGSETRRWNPNGKLTHLEYAEGGALQIQYDQQGRLSSLEHQQGQDTERSELDWLGPGALRIRHPTETQWLKLRAGLLQERRLERRHSPGQRWTERFEYDEQRKLTRHTLPEGGQLRYHWDKNGRLLSLEWIKQTGQSQTVIHAQEVGYAWGNGLQLISHANSTGQAVDLMLLQPDGKPAWTQARRLDAQGRVLEDRHEYPLLQQTRHWLLHYDAQSRLIAFRQDQTEPEQWLAWSHNGGLAARHPKPAASIQRSSSGTAKAVGNLNLDYGPNRRLKRVQTASSTLVEYRHDAFGQRIWRQQGNQERAFFFHGQQLMAELDLPATPGQLISRRYLYAGLTPIGMIVYQPDGQGQLYYLHSDLMGAVRLISDQQTQPVWAADLNPLGQAEPLLETLEFNLRLPGQYAESATGWHDNLLRTYLPDHGQYLEADPLGPWPQTQAVGYAQQQPLRHIDPTGLLLFAFDGTRQAPITNSNVWKLSQLYQDGAVHYAAGPGDPVTLNWDALTAWRAGQILESQWNNFLNRMQEQGPAPNAVPVDLLGFSRGAALARDFSNRILDHVQQGWFVLNDPQRGAIRACITPRFLGLFDTVAQFGLGGGSNSQYRLGVSDAWSWVAHAVAMHEHRAYFPLSALAEAMNTVEMPFIGAHSQIGGGVLPDEDEETISDLDKVALAWMHWQARATGLTLAELAHTDLSVLHPVLLDMRLPGLRLTKGSLRGVDYHGAGRNLMYQDLHPRLGQATQQSIETVIKRHNSWRIRPGNQVGWVDMDAYDTWLHNHLGWERQAS
;
A
#
# COMPACT_ATOMS: atom_id res chain seq x y z
N MET A 1 5.77 -49.29 54.12
CA MET A 1 4.50 -48.98 54.79
C MET A 1 4.82 -48.44 56.17
N PRO A 2 4.03 -47.51 56.76
CA PRO A 2 3.10 -46.55 56.16
C PRO A 2 3.67 -45.10 56.23
N ALA A 3 2.91 -44.11 55.75
CA ALA A 3 2.99 -42.67 56.14
C ALA A 3 4.34 -41.92 55.91
N ALA A 4 4.42 -40.58 55.91
CA ALA A 4 3.50 -39.57 56.41
C ALA A 4 3.53 -38.26 55.60
N PHE A 5 2.35 -37.66 55.41
CA PHE A 5 2.06 -36.21 55.27
C PHE A 5 3.08 -35.27 54.58
N LEU A 6 2.71 -34.77 53.39
CA LEU A 6 2.90 -33.37 52.99
C LEU A 6 1.64 -32.91 52.21
N PRO A 7 1.16 -31.65 52.35
CA PRO A 7 -0.16 -31.24 51.82
C PRO A 7 -0.09 -30.47 50.47
N TRP A 8 -1.28 -30.17 49.91
CA TRP A 8 -1.56 -29.35 48.71
C TRP A 8 -1.22 -29.94 47.32
N LEU A 9 -2.24 -30.46 46.63
CA LEU A 9 -2.76 -29.85 45.39
C LEU A 9 -4.25 -30.21 45.23
N ILE A 10 -5.08 -29.28 44.74
CA ILE A 10 -6.55 -29.32 44.84
C ILE A 10 -7.21 -29.11 43.47
N LEU A 11 -8.41 -29.67 43.30
CA LEU A 11 -9.32 -29.61 42.15
C LEU A 11 -8.81 -30.27 40.85
N LEU A 12 -9.22 -31.52 40.63
CA LEU A 12 -9.14 -32.19 39.33
C LEU A 12 -10.35 -33.12 39.16
N LEU A 13 -10.97 -33.05 37.96
CA LEU A 13 -11.89 -34.03 37.34
C LEU A 13 -13.33 -34.09 37.90
N THR A 14 -14.40 -34.14 37.09
CA THR A 14 -14.55 -34.32 35.63
C THR A 14 -15.64 -33.42 35.01
N THR A 15 -15.51 -33.05 33.73
CA THR A 15 -16.58 -33.05 32.69
C THR A 15 -16.02 -32.63 31.31
N LEU A 16 -16.65 -33.12 30.24
CA LEU A 16 -16.45 -32.73 28.83
C LEU A 16 -17.85 -32.57 28.19
N PRO A 17 -18.08 -31.58 27.31
CA PRO A 17 -18.10 -31.93 25.88
C PRO A 17 -17.67 -30.82 24.87
N SER A 18 -17.23 -31.29 23.70
CA SER A 18 -17.24 -30.69 22.33
C SER A 18 -17.39 -29.16 22.07
N LEU A 19 -16.31 -28.59 21.50
CA LEU A 19 -16.29 -27.87 20.20
C LEU A 19 -17.32 -26.75 19.89
N VAL A 20 -16.90 -25.49 20.07
CA VAL A 20 -17.07 -24.40 19.06
C VAL A 20 -15.79 -23.54 19.09
N TRP A 21 -15.32 -23.06 17.93
CA TRP A 21 -14.16 -22.16 17.81
C TRP A 21 -14.58 -20.71 17.53
N SER A 22 -13.98 -19.74 18.24
CA SER A 22 -13.87 -18.34 17.80
C SER A 22 -12.57 -17.74 18.35
N GLN A 23 -11.52 -17.63 17.53
CA GLN A 23 -11.29 -16.49 16.63
C GLN A 23 -11.10 -15.15 17.37
N SER A 24 -9.96 -15.00 18.04
CA SER A 24 -9.38 -13.69 18.33
C SER A 24 -8.82 -13.08 17.04
N SER A 25 -9.30 -11.89 16.68
CA SER A 25 -9.00 -11.21 15.41
C SER A 25 -7.53 -10.76 15.33
N LEU A 26 -6.83 -11.20 14.28
CA LEU A 26 -5.53 -10.65 13.88
C LEU A 26 -5.73 -9.52 12.86
N GLU A 27 -5.69 -8.28 13.33
CA GLU A 27 -5.47 -7.11 12.46
C GLU A 27 -3.98 -6.79 12.40
N CYS A 28 -3.50 -6.19 11.32
CA CYS A 28 -2.18 -5.56 11.34
C CYS A 28 -2.20 -4.35 12.29
N PRO A 29 -1.05 -3.91 12.82
CA PRO A 29 -0.94 -2.50 13.21
C PRO A 29 -1.25 -1.66 11.97
N LEU A 30 -2.36 -0.93 12.00
CA LEU A 30 -2.67 0.07 10.98
C LEU A 30 -1.46 1.01 10.84
N PRO A 31 -1.20 1.56 9.63
CA PRO A 31 -0.25 2.65 9.51
C PRO A 31 -0.60 3.76 10.50
N PRO A 32 0.37 4.53 11.00
CA PRO A 32 0.07 5.69 11.83
C PRO A 32 -0.82 6.63 11.02
N SER A 33 -2.12 6.63 11.30
CA SER A 33 -3.07 7.49 10.61
C SER A 33 -2.61 8.93 10.86
N SER A 34 -2.27 9.62 9.77
CA SER A 34 -1.69 10.97 9.82
C SER A 34 -2.56 11.85 10.70
N THR A 35 -2.06 12.22 11.89
CA THR A 35 -2.92 12.61 13.02
C THR A 35 -3.78 13.81 12.68
N ARG A 36 -5.05 13.57 12.28
CA ARG A 36 -5.96 14.58 11.72
C ARG A 36 -6.26 15.68 12.74
N CYS A 37 -5.45 16.74 12.72
CA CYS A 37 -5.92 18.10 12.91
C CYS A 37 -5.19 19.04 11.98
N ALA A 38 -5.95 19.61 11.05
CA ALA A 38 -6.12 21.04 10.83
C ALA A 38 -4.90 21.96 11.08
N PRO A 39 -4.65 22.85 10.10
CA PRO A 39 -5.41 24.10 10.13
C PRO A 39 -6.35 24.30 8.91
N ALA A 40 -7.47 23.57 8.87
CA ALA A 40 -8.69 24.09 8.22
C ALA A 40 -9.38 25.08 9.17
N ALA A 41 -8.65 26.13 9.55
CA ALA A 41 -9.02 27.13 10.55
C ALA A 41 -8.21 28.43 10.32
N ALA A 42 -8.15 28.85 9.06
CA ALA A 42 -7.54 30.09 8.57
C ALA A 42 -8.26 30.47 7.28
N LEU A 43 -9.03 31.58 7.30
CA LEU A 43 -10.22 31.91 6.51
C LEU A 43 -11.49 31.30 7.11
N GLY A 44 -12.36 32.16 7.65
CA GLY A 44 -13.60 31.75 8.31
C GLY A 44 -14.82 32.30 7.59
N GLU A 45 -15.86 31.47 7.48
CA GLU A 45 -17.14 31.68 8.18
C GLU A 45 -17.84 30.31 8.33
N GLN A 46 -18.80 30.20 9.26
CA GLN A 46 -19.39 28.91 9.62
C GLN A 46 -20.52 28.46 8.68
N ALA A 47 -20.60 27.14 8.51
CA ALA A 47 -21.87 26.42 8.31
C ALA A 47 -21.90 25.23 9.28
N GLU A 48 -23.10 24.80 9.66
CA GLU A 48 -23.36 23.69 10.62
C GLU A 48 -22.73 22.35 10.17
N PRO A 49 -22.48 21.41 11.12
CA PRO A 49 -21.37 20.46 11.02
C PRO A 49 -21.46 19.47 9.86
N ALA A 50 -20.30 19.19 9.26
CA ALA A 50 -20.16 18.07 8.33
C ALA A 50 -20.19 16.74 9.11
N THR A 51 -21.12 15.86 8.75
CA THR A 51 -21.23 14.50 9.30
C THR A 51 -19.93 13.71 9.06
N ASP A 52 -19.40 13.08 10.11
CA ASP A 52 -18.11 12.37 10.06
C ASP A 52 -18.19 11.08 9.21
N MET A 53 -17.57 11.11 8.03
CA MET A 53 -17.55 9.97 7.11
C MET A 53 -16.56 8.85 7.50
N GLY A 54 -15.95 8.89 8.69
CA GLY A 54 -14.94 7.91 9.10
C GLY A 54 -15.39 6.44 9.22
N LEU A 55 -16.70 6.15 9.19
CA LEU A 55 -17.25 4.86 9.63
C LEU A 55 -18.41 4.29 8.78
N LEU A 56 -18.63 4.78 7.55
CA LEU A 56 -19.89 4.55 6.80
C LEU A 56 -21.15 4.87 7.64
N ASN A 57 -21.00 5.81 8.57
CA ASN A 57 -22.00 6.23 9.54
C ASN A 57 -22.48 7.63 9.17
N PRO A 58 -23.49 7.79 8.30
CA PRO A 58 -24.07 9.10 7.97
C PRO A 58 -25.01 9.56 9.10
N VAL A 59 -24.53 9.47 10.34
CA VAL A 59 -25.19 9.96 11.55
C VAL A 59 -24.27 11.02 12.13
N ASP A 60 -24.84 12.18 12.41
CA ASP A 60 -24.15 13.23 13.14
C ASP A 60 -23.81 12.75 14.56
N LEU A 61 -22.52 12.68 14.91
CA LEU A 61 -22.09 11.94 16.09
C LEU A 61 -22.51 12.60 17.40
N LEU A 62 -22.75 13.91 17.45
CA LEU A 62 -23.21 14.62 18.66
C LEU A 62 -24.73 14.68 18.80
N SER A 63 -25.46 14.89 17.71
CA SER A 63 -26.93 15.03 17.74
C SER A 63 -27.68 13.73 17.44
N GLY A 64 -26.99 12.70 16.95
CA GLY A 64 -27.56 11.42 16.54
C GLY A 64 -28.48 11.50 15.33
N GLN A 65 -28.45 12.59 14.57
CA GLN A 65 -29.31 12.77 13.41
C GLN A 65 -28.80 12.00 12.21
N LYS A 66 -29.67 11.16 11.62
CA LYS A 66 -29.38 10.39 10.42
C LYS A 66 -29.57 11.25 9.15
N TYR A 67 -28.62 11.09 8.25
CA TYR A 67 -28.59 11.60 6.88
C TYR A 67 -28.36 10.40 5.93
N GLN A 68 -28.59 10.54 4.63
CA GLN A 68 -28.12 9.58 3.62
C GLN A 68 -27.79 10.35 2.35
N SER A 69 -26.81 9.89 1.58
CA SER A 69 -26.67 10.29 0.19
C SER A 69 -26.38 9.07 -0.67
N ASP A 70 -27.30 8.78 -1.60
CA ASP A 70 -27.23 7.66 -2.52
C ASP A 70 -27.19 8.22 -3.95
N THR A 71 -26.06 7.99 -4.65
CA THR A 71 -25.88 8.40 -6.04
C THR A 71 -26.21 7.22 -6.96
N ASP A 72 -27.35 7.28 -7.65
CA ASP A 72 -27.81 6.23 -8.57
C ASP A 72 -27.18 6.39 -9.96
N LEU A 73 -27.15 7.65 -10.43
CA LEU A 73 -26.48 8.08 -11.65
C LEU A 73 -25.49 9.18 -11.26
N PRO A 74 -24.16 8.92 -11.21
CA PRO A 74 -23.19 9.97 -10.98
C PRO A 74 -23.20 10.99 -12.13
N LEU A 75 -22.66 12.18 -11.86
CA LEU A 75 -22.27 13.09 -12.93
C LEU A 75 -21.40 12.34 -13.95
N SER A 76 -21.59 12.60 -15.23
CA SER A 76 -20.69 12.16 -16.32
C SER A 76 -20.40 13.33 -17.24
N GLN A 77 -19.48 13.19 -18.18
CA GLN A 77 -19.39 14.14 -19.31
C GLN A 77 -19.93 13.54 -20.61
N ALA A 78 -20.33 12.26 -20.58
CA ALA A 78 -21.36 11.73 -21.47
C ALA A 78 -22.77 12.28 -21.13
N TRP A 79 -22.94 12.89 -19.94
CA TRP A 79 -24.17 13.60 -19.54
C TRP A 79 -23.87 14.73 -18.51
N PRO A 80 -23.16 15.82 -18.91
CA PRO A 80 -22.70 16.87 -18.00
C PRO A 80 -23.87 17.57 -17.30
N LEU A 81 -23.67 17.87 -16.00
CA LEU A 81 -24.65 18.45 -15.06
C LEU A 81 -25.87 17.56 -14.76
N LEU A 82 -26.10 16.49 -15.54
CA LEU A 82 -27.09 15.47 -15.21
C LEU A 82 -26.51 14.49 -14.18
N GLN A 83 -27.26 14.26 -13.11
CA GLN A 83 -26.90 13.40 -11.99
C GLN A 83 -28.19 13.02 -11.28
N LEU A 84 -28.37 11.73 -10.98
CA LEU A 84 -29.45 11.27 -10.10
C LEU A 84 -28.83 10.95 -8.74
N GLN A 85 -28.87 11.92 -7.83
CA GLN A 85 -28.41 11.75 -6.45
C GLN A 85 -29.57 12.05 -5.51
N ARG A 86 -29.82 11.10 -4.61
CA ARG A 86 -30.88 11.18 -3.60
C ARG A 86 -30.27 11.46 -2.25
N HIS A 87 -30.81 12.46 -1.58
CA HIS A 87 -30.44 12.85 -0.22
C HIS A 87 -31.60 12.50 0.71
N TRP A 88 -31.29 11.92 1.87
CA TRP A 88 -32.26 11.72 2.94
C TRP A 88 -31.86 12.52 4.17
N ASN A 89 -32.81 13.19 4.82
CA ASN A 89 -32.55 13.99 6.01
C ASN A 89 -33.61 13.74 7.11
N GLY A 90 -33.14 13.24 8.26
CA GLY A 90 -34.00 12.89 9.40
C GLY A 90 -34.59 14.05 10.21
N GLN A 91 -34.25 15.31 9.90
CA GLN A 91 -34.92 16.49 10.45
C GLN A 91 -36.24 16.83 9.70
N GLY A 92 -36.49 16.25 8.53
CA GLY A 92 -37.72 16.49 7.76
C GLY A 92 -37.91 17.91 7.19
N ARG A 93 -36.88 18.77 7.21
CA ARG A 93 -36.99 20.20 6.84
C ARG A 93 -37.26 20.49 5.36
N ASN A 94 -37.15 19.50 4.48
CA ASN A 94 -37.45 19.58 3.05
C ASN A 94 -38.28 18.36 2.59
N PRO A 95 -39.62 18.38 2.75
CA PRO A 95 -40.49 17.51 1.96
C PRO A 95 -40.39 17.94 0.49
N THR A 96 -40.13 17.00 -0.43
CA THR A 96 -39.97 17.31 -1.86
C THR A 96 -41.20 16.87 -2.66
N PRO A 97 -41.59 17.63 -3.70
CA PRO A 97 -42.67 17.19 -4.58
C PRO A 97 -42.26 15.94 -5.39
N THR A 98 -40.96 15.70 -5.60
CA THR A 98 -40.47 14.65 -6.49
C THR A 98 -40.31 13.28 -5.84
N LEU A 99 -39.97 13.19 -4.55
CA LEU A 99 -39.81 11.90 -3.83
C LEU A 99 -40.71 11.74 -2.60
N GLY A 100 -41.67 12.64 -2.40
CA GLY A 100 -42.65 12.55 -1.33
C GLY A 100 -42.20 13.15 0.00
N GLN A 101 -42.91 12.79 1.06
CA GLN A 101 -42.85 13.53 2.33
C GLN A 101 -41.91 12.91 3.38
N THR A 102 -41.38 11.69 3.16
CA THR A 102 -40.54 10.98 4.14
C THR A 102 -39.05 11.37 4.08
N GLY A 103 -38.76 12.67 3.91
CA GLY A 103 -37.41 13.23 3.99
C GLY A 103 -36.42 12.89 2.87
N TRP A 104 -36.86 12.25 1.78
CA TRP A 104 -36.06 12.07 0.56
C TRP A 104 -36.18 13.29 -0.37
N ALA A 105 -35.05 13.68 -0.98
CA ALA A 105 -34.94 14.78 -1.93
C ALA A 105 -34.00 14.40 -3.09
N LEU A 106 -34.28 14.88 -4.31
CA LEU A 106 -33.28 14.86 -5.39
C LEU A 106 -32.33 16.04 -5.23
N ASN A 107 -31.11 15.89 -5.73
CA ASN A 107 -30.13 16.95 -5.95
C ASN A 107 -30.67 18.18 -6.72
N TYR A 108 -31.81 18.05 -7.42
CA TYR A 108 -32.51 19.13 -8.12
C TYR A 108 -33.57 19.87 -7.30
N ASP A 109 -34.03 19.34 -6.17
CA ASP A 109 -35.08 19.92 -5.32
C ASP A 109 -34.54 21.00 -4.36
N LEU A 110 -33.74 21.89 -4.93
CA LEU A 110 -33.20 23.11 -4.33
C LEU A 110 -34.30 24.19 -4.32
N GLN A 111 -34.56 24.83 -3.16
CA GLN A 111 -35.60 25.87 -3.05
C GLN A 111 -35.07 27.16 -2.42
N LEU A 112 -35.38 28.29 -3.06
CA LEU A 112 -35.24 29.64 -2.52
C LEU A 112 -36.41 29.95 -1.58
N ARG A 113 -36.11 30.43 -0.38
CA ARG A 113 -37.09 30.83 0.65
C ARG A 113 -36.70 32.19 1.26
N GLN A 114 -37.46 32.64 2.27
CA GLN A 114 -37.21 33.88 3.02
C GLN A 114 -37.05 35.11 2.10
N GLN A 115 -38.00 35.31 1.17
CA GLN A 115 -38.02 36.44 0.22
C GLN A 115 -36.72 36.63 -0.58
N GLY A 116 -35.98 35.55 -0.87
CA GLY A 116 -34.74 35.60 -1.64
C GLY A 116 -33.45 35.56 -0.81
N HIS A 117 -33.54 35.59 0.52
CA HIS A 117 -32.37 35.62 1.40
C HIS A 117 -31.76 34.24 1.72
N ALA A 118 -32.49 33.14 1.52
CA ALA A 118 -32.06 31.81 1.94
C ALA A 118 -32.30 30.72 0.87
N LEU A 119 -31.28 29.88 0.70
CA LEU A 119 -31.30 28.72 -0.19
C LEU A 119 -31.33 27.44 0.65
N PHE A 120 -32.30 26.58 0.39
CA PHE A 120 -32.48 25.28 1.06
C PHE A 120 -32.00 24.17 0.12
N MET A 121 -31.05 23.37 0.59
CA MET A 121 -30.42 22.29 -0.18
C MET A 121 -31.07 20.92 0.08
N PRO A 122 -31.01 19.98 -0.90
CA PRO A 122 -31.54 18.62 -0.76
C PRO A 122 -30.96 17.80 0.40
N ASP A 123 -29.72 18.05 0.81
CA ASP A 123 -29.12 17.48 2.03
C ASP A 123 -29.69 18.07 3.34
N GLY A 124 -30.50 19.12 3.23
CA GLY A 124 -31.11 19.88 4.32
C GLY A 124 -30.27 21.03 4.86
N ARG A 125 -29.09 21.30 4.29
CA ARG A 125 -28.32 22.51 4.62
C ARG A 125 -29.08 23.76 4.15
N GLN A 126 -28.92 24.85 4.90
CA GLN A 126 -29.38 26.18 4.49
C GLN A 126 -28.15 27.07 4.27
N THR A 127 -28.13 27.82 3.17
CA THR A 127 -27.14 28.90 2.94
C THR A 127 -27.87 30.24 2.84
N ARG A 128 -27.26 31.32 3.35
CA ARG A 128 -27.75 32.68 3.09
C ARG A 128 -27.16 33.20 1.78
N LEU A 129 -27.97 33.88 0.99
CA LEU A 129 -27.54 34.50 -0.26
C LEU A 129 -27.14 35.95 -0.01
N TYR A 130 -25.89 36.27 -0.32
CA TYR A 130 -25.33 37.62 -0.26
C TYR A 130 -24.67 37.96 -1.62
N PRO A 131 -25.17 38.96 -2.36
CA PRO A 131 -26.43 39.69 -2.12
C PRO A 131 -27.66 38.76 -2.20
N PRO A 132 -28.82 39.14 -1.65
CA PRO A 132 -30.05 38.36 -1.77
C PRO A 132 -30.52 38.20 -3.23
N ALA A 133 -31.34 37.17 -3.49
CA ALA A 133 -31.95 36.97 -4.80
C ALA A 133 -32.96 38.08 -5.15
N GLN A 134 -32.87 38.61 -6.37
CA GLN A 134 -33.74 39.67 -6.88
C GLN A 134 -35.01 39.06 -7.49
N ARG A 135 -36.17 39.66 -7.22
CA ARG A 135 -37.44 39.26 -7.82
C ARG A 135 -37.59 39.84 -9.22
N GLN A 136 -38.06 39.04 -10.17
CA GLN A 136 -38.32 39.42 -11.56
C GLN A 136 -39.79 39.13 -11.91
N SER A 137 -40.24 39.56 -13.09
CA SER A 137 -41.62 39.38 -13.58
C SER A 137 -42.01 37.93 -13.90
N SER A 138 -41.10 36.96 -13.75
CA SER A 138 -41.31 35.52 -14.03
C SER A 138 -40.61 34.60 -13.01
N GLY A 139 -40.42 35.08 -11.77
CA GLY A 139 -39.76 34.32 -10.70
C GLY A 139 -38.64 35.10 -10.02
N TRP A 140 -37.56 34.41 -9.65
CA TRP A 140 -36.41 34.99 -8.95
C TRP A 140 -35.09 34.74 -9.68
N PHE A 141 -34.15 35.66 -9.54
CA PHE A 141 -32.81 35.62 -10.12
C PHE A 141 -31.76 35.89 -9.04
N TRP A 142 -30.71 35.07 -9.01
CA TRP A 142 -29.54 35.31 -8.18
C TRP A 142 -28.25 35.17 -8.99
N GLN A 143 -27.26 36.01 -8.68
CA GLN A 143 -25.93 35.97 -9.24
C GLN A 143 -24.90 36.07 -8.10
N GLY A 144 -24.04 35.06 -7.97
CA GLY A 144 -22.99 35.01 -6.98
C GLY A 144 -21.73 35.78 -7.38
N PRO A 145 -20.82 36.07 -6.43
CA PRO A 145 -19.55 36.77 -6.69
C PRO A 145 -18.64 36.05 -7.69
N ASN A 146 -18.79 34.73 -7.81
CA ASN A 146 -18.07 33.85 -8.73
C ASN A 146 -18.73 33.69 -10.12
N GLY A 147 -19.77 34.48 -10.43
CA GLY A 147 -20.48 34.43 -11.71
C GLY A 147 -21.53 33.32 -11.84
N LEU A 148 -21.67 32.43 -10.83
CA LEU A 148 -22.75 31.45 -10.77
C LEU A 148 -24.11 32.16 -10.76
N ILE A 149 -25.00 31.75 -11.66
CA ILE A 149 -26.36 32.27 -11.76
C ILE A 149 -27.37 31.16 -11.49
N LEU A 150 -28.36 31.48 -10.65
CA LEU A 150 -29.49 30.61 -10.33
C LEU A 150 -30.79 31.35 -10.67
N ARG A 151 -31.75 30.67 -11.31
CA ARG A 151 -33.11 31.18 -11.50
C ARG A 151 -34.11 30.21 -10.91
N PHE A 152 -35.15 30.78 -10.31
CA PHE A 152 -36.20 30.07 -9.61
C PHE A 152 -37.56 30.50 -10.15
N ASP A 153 -38.56 29.61 -10.09
CA ASP A 153 -39.95 29.95 -10.40
C ASP A 153 -40.55 30.91 -9.36
N GLU A 154 -41.81 31.32 -9.53
CA GLU A 154 -42.49 32.22 -8.60
C GLU A 154 -42.62 31.64 -7.18
N GLN A 155 -42.64 30.31 -7.07
CA GLN A 155 -42.74 29.53 -5.84
C GLN A 155 -41.35 29.20 -5.22
N GLY A 156 -40.27 29.69 -5.85
CA GLY A 156 -38.89 29.57 -5.38
C GLY A 156 -38.20 28.25 -5.71
N TRP A 157 -38.77 27.36 -6.52
CA TRP A 157 -38.05 26.14 -6.96
C TRP A 157 -37.03 26.45 -8.04
N LEU A 158 -35.88 25.80 -7.96
CA LEU A 158 -34.84 25.92 -8.97
C LEU A 158 -35.35 25.42 -10.33
N ILE A 159 -35.24 26.29 -11.34
CA ILE A 159 -35.59 26.03 -12.75
C ILE A 159 -34.40 26.21 -13.71
N HIS A 160 -33.33 26.90 -13.30
CA HIS A 160 -32.13 27.10 -14.12
C HIS A 160 -30.88 27.28 -13.27
N VAL A 161 -29.81 26.55 -13.59
CA VAL A 161 -28.45 26.75 -13.08
C VAL A 161 -27.55 27.13 -14.23
N ARG A 162 -26.80 28.23 -14.12
CA ARG A 162 -25.78 28.62 -15.09
C ARG A 162 -24.45 28.85 -14.39
N ILE A 163 -23.53 27.91 -14.57
CA ILE A 163 -22.17 27.94 -14.01
C ILE A 163 -21.25 28.79 -14.91
N SER A 164 -21.46 28.75 -16.22
CA SER A 164 -20.79 29.62 -17.19
C SER A 164 -21.70 29.92 -18.38
N THR A 165 -21.27 30.78 -19.31
CA THR A 165 -22.00 31.07 -20.56
C THR A 165 -22.20 29.86 -21.47
N GLN A 166 -21.45 28.77 -21.27
CA GLN A 166 -21.57 27.51 -22.03
C GLN A 166 -21.99 26.30 -21.17
N GLN A 167 -22.10 26.46 -19.85
CA GLN A 167 -22.53 25.39 -18.94
C GLN A 167 -23.75 25.84 -18.14
N TRP A 168 -24.92 25.41 -18.60
CA TRP A 168 -26.18 25.54 -17.86
C TRP A 168 -26.98 24.24 -17.85
N LEU A 169 -27.98 24.22 -16.98
CA LEU A 169 -28.93 23.14 -16.76
C LEU A 169 -30.30 23.75 -16.49
N ASP A 170 -31.30 23.31 -17.25
CA ASP A 170 -32.70 23.71 -17.18
C ASP A 170 -33.51 22.61 -16.49
N ILE A 171 -34.42 22.98 -15.59
CA ILE A 171 -35.25 22.04 -14.82
C ILE A 171 -36.72 22.34 -15.12
N GLU A 172 -37.31 21.53 -16.00
CA GLU A 172 -38.72 21.54 -16.32
C GLU A 172 -39.49 20.84 -15.18
N ARG A 173 -40.35 21.59 -14.47
CA ARG A 173 -41.20 21.09 -13.37
C ARG A 173 -42.68 21.10 -13.80
N PHE A 174 -43.49 20.23 -13.20
CA PHE A 174 -44.95 20.25 -13.46
C PHE A 174 -45.61 21.51 -12.87
N ALA A 175 -46.58 22.07 -13.60
CA ALA A 175 -47.32 23.26 -13.15
C ALA A 175 -48.08 23.02 -11.84
N GLY A 176 -48.36 24.09 -11.09
CA GLY A 176 -49.04 24.04 -9.79
C GLY A 176 -50.45 23.44 -9.77
N THR A 177 -51.08 23.28 -10.94
CA THR A 177 -52.39 22.64 -11.13
C THR A 177 -52.32 21.14 -11.49
N HIS A 178 -51.12 20.59 -11.64
CA HIS A 178 -50.89 19.19 -12.02
C HIS A 178 -50.95 18.24 -10.80
N PRO A 179 -51.35 16.96 -10.93
CA PRO A 179 -51.36 16.03 -9.79
C PRO A 179 -49.98 15.79 -9.15
N GLN A 180 -48.90 15.98 -9.91
CA GLN A 180 -47.51 15.98 -9.46
C GLN A 180 -46.92 17.41 -9.39
N ALA A 181 -47.71 18.40 -8.96
CA ALA A 181 -47.34 19.82 -8.92
C ALA A 181 -45.92 20.07 -8.38
N TYR A 182 -45.15 20.89 -9.10
CA TYR A 182 -43.75 21.26 -8.82
C TYR A 182 -42.72 20.12 -8.81
N ALA A 183 -43.11 18.85 -8.99
CA ALA A 183 -42.16 17.75 -9.13
C ALA A 183 -41.33 17.90 -10.41
N VAL A 184 -40.11 17.37 -10.40
CA VAL A 184 -39.26 17.33 -11.61
C VAL A 184 -39.94 16.47 -12.68
N ASN A 185 -40.13 17.05 -13.86
CA ASN A 185 -40.64 16.39 -15.06
C ASN A 185 -39.46 16.02 -15.98
N THR A 186 -38.62 17.01 -16.30
CA THR A 186 -37.42 16.81 -17.12
C THR A 186 -36.30 17.72 -16.63
N VAL A 187 -35.09 17.15 -16.46
CA VAL A 187 -33.87 17.94 -16.27
C VAL A 187 -33.06 17.87 -17.55
N ARG A 188 -32.76 19.02 -18.14
CA ARG A 188 -32.05 19.13 -19.42
C ARG A 188 -30.74 19.88 -19.24
N ASN A 189 -29.65 19.41 -19.84
CA ASN A 189 -28.40 20.16 -19.88
C ASN A 189 -28.31 21.01 -21.16
N HIS A 190 -27.32 21.91 -21.19
CA HIS A 190 -26.92 22.71 -22.35
C HIS A 190 -26.63 21.90 -23.64
N LEU A 191 -26.47 20.57 -23.57
CA LEU A 191 -26.33 19.67 -24.72
C LEU A 191 -27.67 19.07 -25.19
N GLY A 192 -28.80 19.51 -24.63
CA GLY A 192 -30.15 19.04 -24.94
C GLY A 192 -30.51 17.67 -24.36
N GLN A 193 -29.53 16.96 -23.78
CA GLN A 193 -29.71 15.66 -23.13
C GLN A 193 -30.57 15.81 -21.88
N ALA A 194 -31.33 14.77 -21.54
CA ALA A 194 -32.35 14.84 -20.50
C ALA A 194 -32.38 13.64 -19.54
N LEU A 195 -32.68 13.93 -18.28
CA LEU A 195 -33.30 12.99 -17.35
C LEU A 195 -34.82 13.20 -17.45
N VAL A 196 -35.57 12.23 -17.97
CA VAL A 196 -37.03 12.34 -18.19
C VAL A 196 -37.76 11.43 -17.20
N PHE A 197 -38.63 12.02 -16.37
CA PHE A 197 -39.31 11.36 -15.26
C PHE A 197 -40.72 10.93 -15.70
N ASP A 198 -40.87 9.67 -16.14
CA ASP A 198 -42.13 9.11 -16.64
C ASP A 198 -42.95 8.53 -15.45
N TRP A 199 -43.85 9.36 -14.92
CA TRP A 199 -44.70 9.08 -13.75
C TRP A 199 -45.88 8.17 -14.11
N LYS A 200 -45.72 6.86 -13.93
CA LYS A 200 -46.79 5.88 -14.20
C LYS A 200 -47.46 5.39 -12.92
N SER A 201 -48.76 5.63 -12.83
CA SER A 201 -49.64 4.90 -11.92
C SER A 201 -49.82 3.46 -12.41
N GLN A 202 -49.45 2.45 -11.61
CA GLN A 202 -49.81 1.07 -11.94
C GLN A 202 -51.24 0.77 -11.47
N THR A 203 -52.21 0.88 -12.38
CA THR A 203 -53.51 0.21 -12.24
C THR A 203 -53.37 -1.26 -12.64
N GLN A 204 -53.10 -2.11 -11.63
CA GLN A 204 -53.17 -3.58 -11.67
C GLN A 204 -52.50 -4.29 -12.87
N GLU A 205 -51.22 -4.62 -12.72
CA GLU A 205 -50.67 -5.87 -13.28
C GLU A 205 -50.26 -6.77 -12.12
N SER A 206 -50.83 -7.97 -12.04
CA SER A 206 -50.57 -8.93 -10.98
C SER A 206 -49.28 -9.71 -11.24
N MET A 207 -48.31 -9.63 -10.33
CA MET A 207 -47.12 -10.49 -10.38
C MET A 207 -47.49 -11.95 -10.11
N SER A 208 -47.55 -12.78 -11.15
CA SER A 208 -47.64 -14.24 -11.03
C SER A 208 -46.24 -14.85 -10.95
N LEU A 209 -45.92 -15.52 -9.83
CA LEU A 209 -44.66 -16.24 -9.62
C LEU A 209 -44.74 -17.67 -10.20
N PRO A 210 -43.79 -18.10 -11.04
CA PRO A 210 -43.52 -19.51 -11.29
C PRO A 210 -42.45 -20.02 -10.28
N GLY A 211 -42.63 -21.10 -9.54
CA GLY A 211 -43.83 -21.92 -9.35
C GLY A 211 -43.46 -23.15 -8.50
N VAL A 212 -44.32 -23.55 -7.56
CA VAL A 212 -44.13 -24.79 -6.76
C VAL A 212 -45.48 -25.51 -6.69
N GLU A 213 -45.50 -26.78 -7.06
CA GLU A 213 -46.70 -27.60 -7.00
C GLU A 213 -47.10 -27.93 -5.56
N GLN A 214 -48.41 -27.93 -5.30
CA GLN A 214 -49.00 -28.96 -4.45
C GLN A 214 -50.42 -29.28 -4.89
N SER A 215 -50.78 -30.56 -4.80
CA SER A 215 -51.94 -31.13 -5.47
C SER A 215 -53.22 -31.13 -4.63
N LYS A 216 -54.37 -30.97 -5.28
CA LYS A 216 -55.57 -31.79 -5.05
C LYS A 216 -56.70 -31.57 -6.08
N GLU A 217 -57.23 -32.68 -6.57
CA GLU A 217 -58.56 -32.83 -7.20
C GLU A 217 -59.68 -32.84 -6.12
N PRO A 218 -61.00 -32.95 -6.47
CA PRO A 218 -61.66 -33.05 -7.79
C PRO A 218 -62.78 -32.01 -8.02
N GLY A 219 -63.35 -31.92 -9.24
CA GLY A 219 -64.43 -30.93 -9.49
C GLY A 219 -65.22 -30.84 -10.80
N GLN A 220 -65.36 -31.90 -11.62
CA GLN A 220 -66.40 -32.10 -12.67
C GLN A 220 -66.72 -31.01 -13.76
N ASN A 221 -66.82 -31.48 -15.02
CA ASN A 221 -67.72 -31.00 -16.10
C ASN A 221 -67.47 -29.61 -16.75
N GLN A 222 -67.68 -29.39 -18.06
CA GLN A 222 -67.99 -30.31 -19.18
C GLN A 222 -67.61 -29.71 -20.56
N THR A 223 -67.58 -30.58 -21.58
CA THR A 223 -67.76 -30.32 -23.03
C THR A 223 -66.82 -29.37 -23.81
N GLN A 224 -66.06 -29.98 -24.74
CA GLN A 224 -66.01 -29.70 -26.20
C GLN A 224 -65.21 -28.45 -26.70
N VAL A 225 -64.54 -28.43 -27.88
CA VAL A 225 -64.27 -29.46 -28.92
C VAL A 225 -63.04 -29.07 -29.80
N GLN A 226 -62.22 -30.06 -30.21
CA GLN A 226 -61.31 -30.13 -31.41
C GLN A 226 -60.29 -28.99 -31.74
N ALA A 227 -59.13 -29.22 -32.39
CA ALA A 227 -58.36 -30.45 -32.71
C ALA A 227 -56.93 -30.09 -33.24
N SER A 228 -56.05 -31.10 -33.32
CA SER A 228 -54.75 -31.16 -34.08
C SER A 228 -53.63 -30.17 -33.69
N GLY A 229 -52.34 -30.55 -33.61
CA GLY A 229 -51.63 -31.85 -33.69
C GLY A 229 -50.33 -31.79 -32.84
N GLN A 230 -49.77 -32.89 -32.33
CA GLN A 230 -48.72 -33.74 -32.97
C GLN A 230 -47.56 -32.94 -33.62
N VAL A 231 -46.27 -33.23 -33.39
CA VAL A 231 -45.59 -34.52 -33.10
C VAL A 231 -44.51 -34.43 -31.98
N GLN A 232 -44.08 -35.61 -31.52
CA GLN A 232 -42.97 -36.04 -30.63
C GLN A 232 -41.57 -35.42 -30.97
N SER A 233 -40.45 -35.63 -30.26
CA SER A 233 -39.98 -36.79 -29.46
C SER A 233 -38.87 -36.43 -28.43
N GLN A 234 -38.77 -37.05 -27.24
CA GLN A 234 -37.83 -38.14 -26.84
C GLN A 234 -36.31 -37.78 -26.83
N THR A 235 -35.43 -38.21 -25.89
CA THR A 235 -35.52 -39.18 -24.75
C THR A 235 -34.37 -39.00 -23.71
N LYS A 236 -34.55 -39.56 -22.48
CA LYS A 236 -33.62 -40.28 -21.53
C LYS A 236 -32.08 -40.12 -21.63
N THR A 237 -31.23 -40.23 -20.58
CA THR A 237 -31.24 -40.31 -19.07
C THR A 237 -29.78 -39.96 -18.61
N SER A 238 -29.03 -40.40 -17.57
CA SER A 238 -29.08 -41.31 -16.38
C SER A 238 -27.77 -41.11 -15.55
N SER A 239 -27.57 -41.48 -14.28
CA SER A 239 -28.42 -41.68 -13.06
C SER A 239 -27.61 -42.28 -11.88
N LEU A 240 -27.98 -42.02 -10.60
CA LEU A 240 -27.73 -42.85 -9.37
C LEU A 240 -26.29 -42.90 -8.76
N THR A 241 -26.02 -42.95 -7.42
CA THR A 241 -26.77 -42.65 -6.14
C THR A 241 -25.74 -42.11 -5.08
N HIS A 242 -25.68 -42.25 -3.73
CA HIS A 242 -26.34 -42.89 -2.55
C HIS A 242 -25.78 -42.17 -1.24
N VAL A 243 -26.08 -42.37 0.07
CA VAL A 243 -26.99 -43.17 0.95
C VAL A 243 -27.08 -42.45 2.35
N THR A 244 -27.64 -42.96 3.46
CA THR A 244 -29.07 -42.82 3.90
C THR A 244 -29.25 -42.99 5.45
N ARG A 245 -30.09 -42.15 6.13
CA ARG A 245 -30.70 -42.31 7.52
C ARG A 245 -29.75 -42.20 8.75
N ALA A 246 -30.12 -42.12 10.06
CA ALA A 246 -31.38 -42.09 10.91
C ALA A 246 -31.06 -41.58 12.37
N VAL A 247 -31.90 -41.51 13.45
CA VAL A 247 -33.32 -41.10 13.78
C VAL A 247 -33.58 -41.24 15.33
N ARG A 248 -34.41 -40.37 15.98
CA ARG A 248 -34.98 -40.40 17.41
C ARG A 248 -34.01 -40.14 18.60
N ALA A 249 -34.42 -39.85 19.86
CA ALA A 249 -35.54 -39.05 20.46
C ALA A 249 -35.51 -38.98 22.04
N ALA A 250 -36.20 -37.97 22.63
CA ALA A 250 -36.85 -37.89 23.98
C ALA A 250 -36.09 -37.47 25.29
N GLY A 251 -36.81 -36.75 26.18
CA GLY A 251 -36.50 -36.41 27.61
C GLY A 251 -36.39 -34.89 27.91
N THR A 252 -37.41 -34.12 28.37
CA THR A 252 -38.06 -33.99 29.72
C THR A 252 -37.09 -33.67 30.88
N ALA A 253 -37.23 -32.65 31.76
CA ALA A 253 -38.18 -31.53 31.98
C ALA A 253 -37.41 -30.41 32.80
N ALA A 254 -37.93 -29.40 33.55
CA ALA A 254 -39.26 -28.97 34.04
C ALA A 254 -39.23 -27.46 34.50
N VAL A 255 -40.28 -26.65 34.25
CA VAL A 255 -41.21 -25.98 35.22
C VAL A 255 -40.76 -24.69 35.96
N ALA A 256 -41.72 -23.74 36.08
CA ALA A 256 -41.77 -22.42 36.76
C ALA A 256 -41.58 -21.20 35.81
N ALA A 257 -42.62 -20.50 35.31
CA ALA A 257 -43.61 -19.62 35.98
C ALA A 257 -43.08 -18.17 36.17
N ALA A 258 -43.83 -17.09 35.90
CA ALA A 258 -45.28 -16.97 35.66
C ALA A 258 -45.68 -15.80 34.70
N THR A 259 -46.96 -15.78 34.30
CA THR A 259 -47.90 -14.63 34.09
C THR A 259 -47.35 -13.19 33.93
N THR A 260 -47.87 -12.28 33.10
CA THR A 260 -49.07 -12.17 32.21
C THR A 260 -48.83 -10.94 31.28
N GLU A 261 -49.65 -10.52 30.30
CA GLU A 261 -51.07 -10.70 29.97
C GLU A 261 -51.26 -10.99 28.46
N ALA A 262 -52.45 -11.46 28.08
CA ALA A 262 -52.88 -11.52 26.68
C ALA A 262 -54.05 -10.55 26.45
N THR A 263 -53.89 -9.59 25.54
CA THR A 263 -55.01 -8.80 25.00
C THR A 263 -55.32 -9.26 23.58
N THR A 264 -56.46 -9.96 23.44
CA THR A 264 -57.01 -10.35 22.15
C THR A 264 -57.48 -9.13 21.37
N ALA A 265 -56.70 -8.69 20.38
CA ALA A 265 -57.19 -7.77 19.35
C ALA A 265 -57.76 -8.59 18.19
N THR A 266 -59.10 -8.62 18.06
CA THR A 266 -59.81 -9.27 16.96
C THR A 266 -59.33 -8.71 15.62
N ALA A 267 -58.93 -9.58 14.69
CA ALA A 267 -58.59 -9.18 13.33
C ALA A 267 -59.84 -8.83 12.53
N THR A 268 -60.45 -7.67 12.81
CA THR A 268 -61.43 -7.06 11.91
C THR A 268 -60.78 -6.83 10.55
N ALA A 269 -61.38 -7.40 9.50
CA ALA A 269 -60.96 -7.23 8.12
C ALA A 269 -61.32 -5.83 7.58
N THR A 270 -60.79 -4.78 8.20
CA THR A 270 -60.94 -3.40 7.75
C THR A 270 -60.06 -3.12 6.54
N ALA A 271 -60.67 -3.27 5.36
CA ALA A 271 -60.20 -2.81 4.05
C ALA A 271 -58.78 -3.22 3.64
N THR A 272 -58.71 -4.04 2.58
CA THR A 272 -57.57 -4.01 1.64
C THR A 272 -57.50 -2.62 0.99
N ALA A 273 -56.87 -1.67 1.68
CA ALA A 273 -56.48 -0.40 1.09
C ALA A 273 -55.50 -0.70 -0.04
N THR A 274 -55.98 -0.57 -1.28
CA THR A 274 -55.18 -0.79 -2.49
C THR A 274 -53.99 0.17 -2.46
N ALA A 275 -52.81 -0.36 -2.15
CA ALA A 275 -51.57 0.41 -2.12
C ALA A 275 -51.28 0.91 -3.54
N THR A 276 -51.61 2.17 -3.81
CA THR A 276 -51.41 2.82 -5.11
C THR A 276 -49.93 3.16 -5.30
N ALA A 277 -49.14 2.11 -5.56
CA ALA A 277 -47.73 2.23 -5.88
C ALA A 277 -47.56 3.07 -7.16
N THR A 278 -46.76 4.13 -7.05
CA THR A 278 -46.44 5.02 -8.15
C THR A 278 -45.02 4.72 -8.64
N ALA A 279 -44.89 4.34 -9.90
CA ALA A 279 -43.61 4.01 -10.50
C ALA A 279 -43.08 5.23 -11.28
N ILE A 280 -41.97 5.81 -10.81
CA ILE A 280 -41.23 6.82 -11.55
C ILE A 280 -40.21 6.09 -12.42
N ASN A 281 -40.44 6.05 -13.72
CA ASN A 281 -39.50 5.47 -14.67
C ASN A 281 -38.62 6.60 -15.21
N ILE A 282 -37.41 6.74 -14.68
CA ILE A 282 -36.48 7.77 -15.14
C ILE A 282 -35.70 7.22 -16.33
N LYS A 283 -35.93 7.80 -17.51
CA LYS A 283 -35.09 7.58 -18.69
C LYS A 283 -33.81 8.40 -18.48
N THR A 284 -32.68 7.72 -18.28
CA THR A 284 -31.36 8.36 -18.17
C THR A 284 -30.46 7.98 -19.34
N PRO A 285 -29.41 8.77 -19.64
CA PRO A 285 -28.40 8.40 -20.63
C PRO A 285 -27.63 7.10 -20.33
N ALA A 286 -27.66 6.58 -19.10
CA ALA A 286 -27.06 5.30 -18.73
C ALA A 286 -28.06 4.12 -18.70
N GLY A 287 -29.29 4.34 -19.18
CA GLY A 287 -30.38 3.36 -19.17
C GLY A 287 -31.55 3.73 -18.25
N PRO A 288 -32.61 2.91 -18.19
CA PRO A 288 -33.79 3.18 -17.38
C PRO A 288 -33.54 2.85 -15.90
N PHE A 289 -33.82 3.83 -15.03
CA PHE A 289 -33.96 3.60 -13.59
C PHE A 289 -35.45 3.59 -13.25
N ARG A 290 -35.85 2.78 -12.27
CA ARG A 290 -37.25 2.76 -11.78
C ARG A 290 -37.28 2.92 -10.28
N LEU A 291 -37.92 3.99 -9.80
CA LEU A 291 -38.21 4.20 -8.38
C LEU A 291 -39.63 3.73 -8.09
N LEU A 292 -39.80 3.01 -7.00
CA LEU A 292 -41.11 2.59 -6.50
C LEU A 292 -41.47 3.45 -5.29
N LEU A 293 -42.48 4.32 -5.45
CA LEU A 293 -43.09 5.05 -4.35
C LEU A 293 -44.32 4.30 -3.86
N GLU A 294 -44.32 3.91 -2.59
CA GLU A 294 -45.43 3.22 -1.93
C GLU A 294 -46.19 4.18 -1.01
N ARG A 295 -47.49 3.93 -0.83
CA ARG A 295 -48.34 4.69 0.11
C ARG A 295 -48.66 3.85 1.34
N GLN A 296 -48.16 4.25 2.50
CA GLN A 296 -48.41 3.62 3.79
C GLN A 296 -48.89 4.68 4.79
N ASN A 297 -50.00 4.43 5.49
CA ASN A 297 -50.56 5.33 6.50
C ASN A 297 -50.66 6.80 6.03
N GLN A 298 -51.24 7.01 4.83
CA GLN A 298 -51.33 8.28 4.10
C GLN A 298 -50.01 8.92 3.61
N GLN A 299 -48.85 8.51 4.13
CA GLN A 299 -47.54 8.99 3.66
C GLN A 299 -47.09 8.25 2.40
N ILE A 300 -46.30 8.93 1.57
CA ILE A 300 -45.66 8.37 0.36
C ILE A 300 -44.16 8.27 0.64
N TRP A 301 -43.62 7.07 0.53
CA TRP A 301 -42.23 6.74 0.84
C TRP A 301 -41.54 6.00 -0.32
N LEU A 302 -40.21 6.12 -0.41
CA LEU A 302 -39.41 5.46 -1.44
C LEU A 302 -39.03 4.05 -1.00
N ALA A 303 -39.73 3.04 -1.53
CA ALA A 303 -39.55 1.64 -1.17
C ALA A 303 -38.33 1.00 -1.87
N SER A 304 -38.15 1.25 -3.17
CA SER A 304 -37.02 0.69 -3.91
C SER A 304 -36.55 1.56 -5.07
N VAL A 305 -35.30 1.35 -5.47
CA VAL A 305 -34.72 1.82 -6.74
C VAL A 305 -34.12 0.64 -7.50
N SER A 306 -34.65 0.38 -8.69
CA SER A 306 -34.12 -0.59 -9.66
C SER A 306 -33.18 0.09 -10.64
N ARG A 307 -32.02 -0.52 -10.88
CA ARG A 307 -30.97 -0.05 -11.80
C ARG A 307 -31.07 -0.76 -13.18
N PRO A 308 -30.44 -0.21 -14.24
CA PRO A 308 -30.43 -0.83 -15.57
C PRO A 308 -29.82 -2.25 -15.63
N ASP A 309 -28.97 -2.61 -14.66
CA ASP A 309 -28.36 -3.94 -14.52
C ASP A 309 -29.25 -4.96 -13.78
N GLY A 310 -30.47 -4.58 -13.41
CA GLY A 310 -31.42 -5.40 -12.66
C GLY A 310 -31.15 -5.48 -11.16
N MET A 311 -30.08 -4.86 -10.64
CA MET A 311 -29.87 -4.72 -9.20
C MET A 311 -30.93 -3.79 -8.62
N GLN A 312 -31.50 -4.16 -7.47
CA GLN A 312 -32.41 -3.31 -6.71
C GLN A 312 -31.80 -2.93 -5.37
N ARG A 313 -31.90 -1.66 -4.98
CA ARG A 313 -31.72 -1.23 -3.59
C ARG A 313 -33.11 -1.05 -2.98
N LEU A 314 -33.36 -1.77 -1.89
CA LEU A 314 -34.57 -1.63 -1.09
C LEU A 314 -34.26 -0.75 0.12
N TYR A 315 -35.25 0.03 0.54
CA TYR A 315 -35.24 0.76 1.81
C TYR A 315 -36.32 0.17 2.71
N HIS A 316 -36.19 0.39 4.02
CA HIS A 316 -37.17 -0.07 5.00
C HIS A 316 -37.51 1.09 5.96
N PRO A 317 -38.80 1.30 6.30
CA PRO A 317 -39.19 2.27 7.32
C PRO A 317 -38.75 1.77 8.70
N ALA A 318 -38.49 2.69 9.64
CA ALA A 318 -38.24 2.33 11.03
C ALA A 318 -39.53 1.87 11.73
N PRO A 319 -39.46 1.12 12.85
CA PRO A 319 -40.64 0.75 13.62
C PRO A 319 -41.43 1.98 14.15
N THR A 320 -42.72 1.82 14.36
CA THR A 320 -43.61 2.79 15.03
C THR A 320 -42.99 3.25 16.37
N PRO A 321 -42.95 4.56 16.70
CA PRO A 321 -43.58 5.70 16.01
C PRO A 321 -42.76 6.30 14.85
N TRP A 322 -41.56 5.79 14.58
CA TRP A 322 -40.60 6.38 13.64
C TRP A 322 -40.77 5.92 12.19
N SER A 323 -41.94 5.39 11.79
CA SER A 323 -42.19 4.84 10.44
C SER A 323 -42.10 5.84 9.28
N HIS A 324 -42.02 7.14 9.57
CA HIS A 324 -41.67 8.19 8.62
C HIS A 324 -40.14 8.32 8.37
N ARG A 325 -39.32 7.50 9.02
CA ARG A 325 -37.84 7.53 8.99
C ARG A 325 -37.24 6.30 8.34
N LEU A 326 -36.03 6.46 7.80
CA LEU A 326 -35.23 5.38 7.23
C LEU A 326 -34.72 4.45 8.34
N GLY A 327 -35.30 3.25 8.44
CA GLY A 327 -34.94 2.20 9.40
C GLY A 327 -33.91 1.20 8.91
N GLY A 328 -33.74 1.04 7.59
CA GLY A 328 -32.70 0.18 7.04
C GLY A 328 -32.61 0.19 5.52
N SER A 329 -31.65 -0.56 4.98
CA SER A 329 -31.51 -0.77 3.54
C SER A 329 -31.01 -2.18 3.20
N SER A 330 -31.37 -2.65 2.00
CA SER A 330 -30.97 -3.96 1.45
C SER A 330 -30.55 -3.83 0.00
N LEU A 331 -29.69 -4.74 -0.47
CA LEU A 331 -29.42 -4.97 -1.89
C LEU A 331 -30.04 -6.30 -2.32
N GLN A 332 -30.60 -6.33 -3.52
CA GLN A 332 -31.15 -7.52 -4.14
C GLN A 332 -30.60 -7.64 -5.57
N ALA A 333 -30.02 -8.81 -5.88
CA ALA A 333 -29.62 -9.16 -7.24
C ALA A 333 -30.77 -9.87 -7.99
N PRO A 334 -30.77 -9.86 -9.34
CA PRO A 334 -31.77 -10.56 -10.14
C PRO A 334 -31.95 -12.03 -9.70
N GLY A 335 -33.17 -12.42 -9.35
CA GLY A 335 -33.52 -13.78 -8.92
C GLY A 335 -33.04 -14.18 -7.52
N GLN A 336 -32.42 -13.29 -6.73
CA GLN A 336 -31.94 -13.59 -5.38
C GLN A 336 -32.82 -12.96 -4.28
N ALA A 337 -32.68 -13.45 -3.04
CA ALA A 337 -33.32 -12.86 -1.87
C ALA A 337 -32.56 -11.60 -1.40
N PRO A 338 -33.25 -10.54 -0.94
CA PRO A 338 -32.61 -9.31 -0.46
C PRO A 338 -31.64 -9.58 0.70
N GLN A 339 -30.45 -8.98 0.62
CA GLN A 339 -29.44 -9.00 1.68
C GLN A 339 -29.42 -7.64 2.41
N PRO A 340 -29.59 -7.60 3.75
CA PRO A 340 -29.50 -6.34 4.50
C PRO A 340 -28.08 -5.80 4.48
N ILE A 341 -27.95 -4.46 4.45
CA ILE A 341 -26.66 -3.75 4.46
C ILE A 341 -26.47 -3.08 5.81
N GLN A 342 -27.41 -2.20 6.15
CA GLN A 342 -27.43 -1.40 7.37
C GLN A 342 -28.87 -1.31 7.91
N GLN A 343 -28.99 -1.26 9.24
CA GLN A 343 -30.22 -1.01 9.99
C GLN A 343 -29.96 0.04 11.07
N TRP A 344 -30.95 0.88 11.35
CA TRP A 344 -30.89 1.97 12.32
C TRP A 344 -32.07 1.90 13.29
N GLU A 345 -31.77 1.95 14.59
CA GLU A 345 -32.77 2.13 15.65
C GLU A 345 -32.70 3.58 16.14
N TYR A 346 -33.83 4.11 16.62
CA TYR A 346 -33.97 5.49 17.05
C TYR A 346 -34.52 5.57 18.49
N ASP A 347 -34.01 6.50 19.29
CA ASP A 347 -34.49 6.77 20.64
C ASP A 347 -35.85 7.53 20.65
N ALA A 348 -36.35 7.84 21.86
CA ALA A 348 -37.61 8.56 22.04
C ALA A 348 -37.57 10.03 21.53
N GLN A 349 -36.40 10.54 21.14
CA GLN A 349 -36.21 11.87 20.58
C GLN A 349 -35.94 11.83 19.05
N GLY A 350 -35.89 10.63 18.45
CA GLY A 350 -35.62 10.45 17.02
C GLY A 350 -34.14 10.58 16.67
N ARG A 351 -33.23 10.31 17.61
CA ARG A 351 -31.78 10.21 17.40
C ARG A 351 -31.40 8.74 17.23
N VAL A 352 -30.49 8.43 16.32
CA VAL A 352 -29.99 7.06 16.13
C VAL A 352 -29.22 6.64 17.37
N ASN A 353 -29.77 5.70 18.13
CA ASN A 353 -29.10 5.10 19.29
C ASN A 353 -28.43 3.76 18.94
N ARG A 354 -28.71 3.19 17.76
CA ARG A 354 -28.04 1.98 17.25
C ARG A 354 -27.89 1.98 15.73
N LEU A 355 -26.72 1.57 15.25
CA LEU A 355 -26.42 1.23 13.87
C LEU A 355 -25.92 -0.22 13.81
N ILE A 356 -26.64 -1.08 13.10
CA ILE A 356 -26.21 -2.45 12.78
C ILE A 356 -25.71 -2.45 11.34
N SER A 357 -24.47 -2.88 11.11
CA SER A 357 -23.94 -3.13 9.76
C SER A 357 -23.75 -4.62 9.53
N HIS A 358 -24.59 -5.17 8.67
CA HIS A 358 -24.54 -6.59 8.28
C HIS A 358 -23.33 -6.88 7.40
N ALA A 359 -22.86 -5.89 6.62
CA ALA A 359 -21.67 -6.00 5.79
C ALA A 359 -20.38 -6.24 6.62
N PHE A 360 -20.26 -5.58 7.78
CA PHE A 360 -19.09 -5.73 8.67
C PHE A 360 -19.33 -6.62 9.89
N LYS A 361 -20.56 -7.12 10.06
CA LYS A 361 -21.02 -7.84 11.27
C LYS A 361 -20.77 -7.04 12.56
N GLN A 362 -20.94 -5.72 12.48
CA GLN A 362 -20.71 -4.78 13.59
C GLN A 362 -22.01 -4.16 14.07
N ASP A 363 -22.08 -3.93 15.38
CA ASP A 363 -23.16 -3.25 16.08
C ASP A 363 -22.56 -2.03 16.81
N TRP A 364 -23.12 -0.86 16.56
CA TRP A 364 -22.67 0.43 17.07
C TRP A 364 -23.80 1.03 17.91
N THR A 365 -23.56 1.24 19.20
CA THR A 365 -24.54 1.89 20.09
C THR A 365 -24.08 3.28 20.49
N ALA A 366 -25.02 4.22 20.61
CA ALA A 366 -24.75 5.62 20.93
C ALA A 366 -25.57 6.09 22.14
N ARG A 367 -24.91 6.81 23.05
CA ARG A 367 -25.50 7.51 24.20
C ARG A 367 -25.21 9.01 24.05
N TYR A 368 -26.19 9.85 24.41
CA TYR A 368 -26.15 11.29 24.15
C TYR A 368 -26.45 12.10 25.42
N GLU A 369 -25.50 12.94 25.82
CA GLU A 369 -25.57 13.88 26.92
C GLU A 369 -25.44 15.34 26.40
N PRO A 370 -25.73 16.37 27.21
CA PRO A 370 -25.57 17.76 26.77
C PRO A 370 -24.14 18.11 26.33
N GLY A 371 -23.93 18.19 25.02
CA GLY A 371 -22.63 18.51 24.41
C GLY A 371 -21.62 17.36 24.34
N LEU A 372 -22.03 16.12 24.64
CA LEU A 372 -21.18 14.92 24.64
C LEU A 372 -21.94 13.73 24.06
N SER A 373 -21.25 12.87 23.30
CA SER A 373 -21.76 11.54 22.94
C SER A 373 -20.73 10.44 23.20
N GLU A 374 -21.21 9.30 23.67
CA GLU A 374 -20.45 8.05 23.78
C GLU A 374 -20.93 7.11 22.67
N TRP A 375 -20.02 6.72 21.78
CA TRP A 375 -20.24 5.71 20.74
C TRP A 375 -19.44 4.45 21.08
N SER A 376 -20.06 3.28 21.07
CA SER A 376 -19.38 2.01 21.40
C SER A 376 -19.59 0.92 20.35
N ILE A 377 -18.56 0.09 20.15
CA ILE A 377 -18.56 -1.01 19.18
C ILE A 377 -18.74 -2.34 19.91
N GLY A 378 -19.76 -3.11 19.53
CA GLY A 378 -20.04 -4.45 20.06
C GLY A 378 -20.30 -4.43 21.57
N THR A 379 -19.66 -5.34 22.31
CA THR A 379 -19.86 -5.51 23.76
C THR A 379 -19.10 -4.47 24.59
N GLU A 380 -19.28 -3.18 24.31
CA GLU A 380 -18.57 -2.03 24.91
C GLU A 380 -17.03 -2.14 24.92
N ARG A 381 -16.43 -2.90 23.99
CA ARG A 381 -14.96 -3.15 24.02
C ARG A 381 -14.14 -1.90 23.74
N HIS A 382 -14.66 -1.03 22.88
CA HIS A 382 -14.10 0.28 22.53
C HIS A 382 -15.21 1.33 22.68
N ARG A 383 -14.90 2.45 23.33
CA ARG A 383 -15.83 3.57 23.55
C ARG A 383 -15.18 4.89 23.16
N PHE A 384 -15.82 5.60 22.23
CA PHE A 384 -15.37 6.85 21.65
C PHE A 384 -16.22 7.98 22.22
N HIS A 385 -15.58 8.92 22.89
CA HIS A 385 -16.22 10.05 23.55
C HIS A 385 -16.02 11.29 22.69
N TYR A 386 -17.06 11.73 21.98
CA TYR A 386 -17.03 12.94 21.16
C TYR A 386 -17.67 14.09 21.92
N ARG A 387 -17.01 15.25 21.93
CA ARG A 387 -17.52 16.48 22.56
C ARG A 387 -17.63 17.59 21.53
N ASP A 388 -18.54 18.53 21.78
CA ASP A 388 -18.45 19.83 21.14
C ASP A 388 -17.25 20.63 21.68
N HIS A 389 -16.50 21.23 20.77
CA HIS A 389 -15.40 22.15 21.04
C HIS A 389 -15.54 23.39 20.15
N GLN A 390 -16.38 24.34 20.58
CA GLN A 390 -16.69 25.60 19.89
C GLN A 390 -17.41 25.41 18.53
N GLY A 391 -18.38 24.51 18.47
CA GLY A 391 -19.11 24.15 17.24
C GLY A 391 -18.39 23.11 16.37
N LEU A 392 -17.32 22.48 16.87
CA LEU A 392 -16.55 21.46 16.17
C LEU A 392 -16.60 20.14 16.93
N GLN A 393 -17.01 19.07 16.24
CA GLN A 393 -17.02 17.72 16.80
C GLN A 393 -15.59 17.22 16.96
N ARG A 394 -15.19 16.87 18.19
CA ARG A 394 -13.84 16.43 18.53
C ARG A 394 -13.87 15.20 19.43
N LEU A 395 -13.06 14.19 19.08
CA LEU A 395 -12.84 13.00 19.90
C LEU A 395 -12.06 13.42 21.15
N GLN A 396 -12.71 13.49 22.31
CA GLN A 396 -12.06 13.81 23.58
C GLN A 396 -11.25 12.61 24.11
N LYS A 397 -11.83 11.41 24.03
CA LYS A 397 -11.29 10.19 24.66
C LYS A 397 -11.66 8.94 23.86
N LEU A 398 -10.74 8.01 23.74
CA LEU A 398 -10.96 6.64 23.29
C LEU A 398 -10.61 5.71 24.45
N GLU A 399 -11.60 4.99 24.97
CA GLU A 399 -11.39 3.91 25.92
C GLU A 399 -11.36 2.57 25.19
N SER A 400 -10.46 1.67 25.57
CA SER A 400 -10.34 0.35 24.96
C SER A 400 -9.97 -0.71 25.99
N ARG A 401 -10.68 -1.84 25.96
CA ARG A 401 -10.45 -3.00 26.84
C ARG A 401 -9.96 -4.20 26.05
N LEU A 402 -8.79 -4.72 26.41
CA LEU A 402 -8.20 -5.89 25.75
C LEU A 402 -9.02 -7.18 25.99
N CYS A 403 -9.66 -7.29 27.16
CA CYS A 403 -10.58 -8.36 27.54
C CYS A 403 -11.69 -7.81 28.46
N ARG A 404 -12.74 -8.59 28.76
CA ARG A 404 -13.88 -8.16 29.59
C ARG A 404 -13.44 -7.59 30.95
N ASP A 405 -12.52 -8.30 31.60
CA ASP A 405 -12.05 -8.04 32.96
C ASP A 405 -10.70 -7.29 32.99
N CYS A 406 -10.20 -6.89 31.82
CA CYS A 406 -8.98 -6.12 31.67
C CYS A 406 -9.21 -4.64 32.06
N PRO A 407 -8.22 -3.95 32.65
CA PRO A 407 -8.24 -2.50 32.78
C PRO A 407 -8.49 -1.82 31.43
N ALA A 408 -9.28 -0.74 31.44
CA ALA A 408 -9.47 0.08 30.26
C ALA A 408 -8.26 1.00 30.06
N HIS A 409 -7.66 0.97 28.88
CA HIS A 409 -6.68 1.97 28.48
C HIS A 409 -7.42 3.16 27.86
N SER A 410 -7.15 4.38 28.32
CA SER A 410 -7.61 5.60 27.64
C SER A 410 -6.50 6.22 26.79
N THR A 411 -6.88 6.62 25.58
CA THR A 411 -6.15 7.63 24.80
C THR A 411 -6.97 8.91 24.84
N GLU A 412 -6.33 10.05 25.06
CA GLU A 412 -6.99 11.33 25.25
C GLU A 412 -6.39 12.39 24.32
N TRP A 413 -7.23 13.33 23.90
CA TRP A 413 -6.87 14.43 23.01
C TRP A 413 -7.18 15.78 23.67
N GLN A 414 -6.33 16.75 23.39
CA GLN A 414 -6.51 18.14 23.82
C GLN A 414 -6.34 19.05 22.60
N TYR A 415 -7.14 20.11 22.52
CA TYR A 415 -7.25 20.97 21.35
C TYR A 415 -7.06 22.45 21.72
N ASP A 416 -6.45 23.22 20.82
CA ASP A 416 -6.45 24.68 20.91
C ASP A 416 -7.84 25.27 20.60
N PRO A 417 -8.11 26.57 20.81
CA PRO A 417 -9.43 27.17 20.56
C PRO A 417 -9.89 27.08 19.10
N GLN A 418 -8.98 26.84 18.14
CA GLN A 418 -9.31 26.60 16.73
C GLN A 418 -9.50 25.10 16.41
N GLY A 419 -9.63 24.27 17.45
CA GLY A 419 -9.90 22.85 17.35
C GLY A 419 -8.74 22.04 16.77
N ARG A 420 -7.47 22.48 16.87
CA ARG A 420 -6.30 21.75 16.39
C ARG A 420 -5.61 21.05 17.56
N TRP A 421 -5.18 19.79 17.39
CA TRP A 421 -4.62 19.03 18.52
C TRP A 421 -3.30 19.64 19.04
N LEU A 422 -3.23 19.67 20.38
CA LEU A 422 -2.09 20.01 21.24
C LEU A 422 -1.58 18.76 21.98
N GLN A 423 -2.47 17.82 22.30
CA GLN A 423 -2.11 16.47 22.73
C GLN A 423 -2.92 15.43 21.95
N ALA A 424 -2.26 14.32 21.60
CA ALA A 424 -2.86 13.14 21.00
C ALA A 424 -2.21 11.89 21.60
N GLY A 425 -2.79 11.37 22.69
CA GLY A 425 -2.22 10.26 23.46
C GLY A 425 -0.82 10.58 24.02
N PRO A 426 0.23 9.82 23.66
CA PRO A 426 1.59 10.03 24.16
C PRO A 426 2.34 11.20 23.49
N TRP A 427 1.75 11.82 22.46
CA TRP A 427 2.34 12.94 21.72
C TRP A 427 1.78 14.29 22.18
N THR A 428 2.66 15.26 22.39
CA THR A 428 2.32 16.67 22.59
C THR A 428 2.91 17.53 21.46
N ALA A 429 2.09 18.43 20.92
CA ALA A 429 2.44 19.36 19.86
C ALA A 429 2.57 20.78 20.42
N GLN A 430 3.58 21.50 19.94
CA GLN A 430 3.72 22.93 20.13
C GLN A 430 3.61 23.61 18.76
N ARG A 431 2.86 24.71 18.69
CA ARG A 431 2.52 25.42 17.45
C ARG A 431 2.97 26.88 17.55
N ARG A 432 3.35 27.49 16.42
CA ARG A 432 3.61 28.93 16.30
C ARG A 432 2.29 29.72 16.34
N ALA A 433 2.39 31.04 16.48
CA ALA A 433 1.23 31.94 16.45
C ALA A 433 0.36 31.81 15.16
N ASN A 434 0.96 31.42 14.03
CA ASN A 434 0.25 31.15 12.77
C ASN A 434 -0.37 29.72 12.69
N GLY A 435 -0.37 28.95 13.78
CA GLY A 435 -0.92 27.59 13.85
C GLY A 435 -0.04 26.48 13.28
N THR A 436 1.08 26.81 12.62
CA THR A 436 2.05 25.82 12.11
C THR A 436 2.74 25.08 13.25
N LEU A 437 3.08 23.81 13.01
CA LEU A 437 3.75 22.95 13.99
C LEU A 437 5.24 23.35 14.13
N SER A 438 5.70 23.61 15.34
CA SER A 438 7.11 23.94 15.63
C SER A 438 7.85 22.82 16.35
N ARG A 439 7.16 22.07 17.21
CA ARG A 439 7.76 20.95 17.96
C ARG A 439 6.76 19.82 18.16
N LEU A 440 7.24 18.59 18.07
CA LEU A 440 6.56 17.40 18.58
C LEU A 440 7.40 16.80 19.71
N GLU A 441 6.75 16.35 20.78
CA GLU A 441 7.39 15.62 21.87
C GLU A 441 6.61 14.34 22.17
N LYS A 442 7.32 13.25 22.44
CA LYS A 442 6.77 11.98 22.91
C LYS A 442 7.51 11.56 24.17
N ARG A 443 6.82 11.48 25.30
CA ARG A 443 7.48 11.26 26.60
C ARG A 443 8.09 9.85 26.76
N GLN A 444 7.63 8.86 26.01
CA GLN A 444 8.09 7.47 26.07
C GLN A 444 7.98 6.77 24.71
N GLY A 445 8.89 5.84 24.43
CA GLY A 445 8.89 5.01 23.22
C GLY A 445 10.21 4.27 23.02
N GLY A 446 10.41 3.67 21.84
CA GLY A 446 11.62 2.93 21.48
C GLY A 446 12.89 3.75 21.29
N TRP A 447 12.81 5.06 21.56
CA TRP A 447 13.94 6.01 21.58
C TRP A 447 13.98 6.82 22.90
N GLY A 448 13.29 6.35 23.95
CA GLY A 448 13.13 7.09 25.21
C GLY A 448 12.15 8.26 25.09
N ALA A 449 12.47 9.38 25.74
CA ALA A 449 11.76 10.64 25.54
C ALA A 449 12.30 11.33 24.29
N LEU A 450 11.45 11.50 23.28
CA LEU A 450 11.78 12.05 21.96
C LEU A 450 11.26 13.47 21.81
N ARG A 451 12.08 14.35 21.26
CA ARG A 451 11.73 15.69 20.76
C ARG A 451 12.09 15.77 19.27
N LEU A 452 11.18 16.32 18.47
CA LEU A 452 11.36 16.67 17.06
C LEU A 452 11.09 18.16 16.92
N GLU A 453 12.00 18.92 16.31
CA GLU A 453 11.82 20.34 16.04
C GLU A 453 11.71 20.59 14.54
N LEU A 454 10.77 21.44 14.14
CA LEU A 454 10.39 21.68 12.76
C LEU A 454 10.66 23.13 12.41
N ASN A 455 11.33 23.38 11.28
CA ASN A 455 11.54 24.74 10.78
C ASN A 455 10.21 25.36 10.29
N GLU A 456 10.26 26.61 9.84
CA GLU A 456 9.04 27.33 9.42
C GLU A 456 8.39 26.74 8.16
N LYS A 457 9.17 26.03 7.33
CA LYS A 457 8.69 25.26 6.17
C LYS A 457 8.28 23.81 6.53
N GLY A 458 8.11 23.51 7.83
CA GLY A 458 7.65 22.20 8.32
C GLY A 458 8.64 21.05 8.16
N ARG A 459 9.92 21.31 7.85
CA ARG A 459 10.96 20.26 7.73
C ARG A 459 11.63 20.00 9.09
N LEU A 460 11.99 18.74 9.37
CA LEU A 460 12.67 18.32 10.61
C LEU A 460 14.05 18.95 10.75
N GLN A 461 14.13 20.03 11.54
CA GLN A 461 15.34 20.83 11.82
C GLN A 461 16.29 20.14 12.78
N SER A 462 15.75 19.50 13.81
CA SER A 462 16.51 18.68 14.74
C SER A 462 15.64 17.59 15.36
N TRP A 463 16.28 16.55 15.87
CA TRP A 463 15.66 15.64 16.84
C TRP A 463 16.59 15.42 18.02
N ALA A 464 16.02 15.13 19.18
CA ALA A 464 16.76 14.85 20.41
C ALA A 464 16.04 13.76 21.21
N THR A 465 16.83 12.90 21.86
CA THR A 465 16.36 11.77 22.65
C THR A 465 17.09 11.69 23.98
N SER A 466 16.43 11.17 25.00
CA SER A 466 17.04 10.95 26.32
C SER A 466 17.96 9.72 26.40
N GLN A 467 18.20 9.01 25.29
CA GLN A 467 18.95 7.74 25.26
C GLN A 467 19.92 7.60 24.08
N HIS A 468 19.69 8.30 22.96
CA HIS A 468 20.47 8.17 21.72
C HIS A 468 20.93 9.53 21.16
N GLY A 469 21.13 10.50 22.07
CA GLY A 469 21.58 11.84 21.73
C GLY A 469 20.62 12.61 20.83
N SER A 470 21.19 13.42 19.94
CA SER A 470 20.49 14.36 19.07
C SER A 470 21.16 14.46 17.71
N GLU A 471 20.42 15.01 16.76
CA GLU A 471 20.87 15.36 15.43
C GLU A 471 20.27 16.72 15.02
N THR A 472 21.10 17.59 14.45
CA THR A 472 20.66 18.88 13.87
C THR A 472 20.99 18.89 12.38
N ARG A 473 20.06 19.40 11.57
CA ARG A 473 20.13 19.39 10.09
C ARG A 473 20.24 20.82 9.55
N ARG A 474 21.10 21.04 8.55
CA ARG A 474 21.17 22.29 7.76
C ARG A 474 21.03 22.00 6.26
N TRP A 475 20.38 22.92 5.56
CA TRP A 475 20.18 22.86 4.10
C TRP A 475 20.72 24.12 3.45
N ASN A 476 21.06 24.05 2.16
CA ASN A 476 21.23 25.22 1.32
C ASN A 476 19.86 25.87 0.97
N PRO A 477 19.82 27.07 0.35
CA PRO A 477 18.56 27.73 -0.02
C PRO A 477 17.65 26.86 -0.91
N ASN A 478 18.25 26.10 -1.82
CA ASN A 478 17.62 25.13 -2.73
C ASN A 478 17.05 23.89 -1.99
N GLY A 479 17.25 23.80 -0.67
CA GLY A 479 16.66 22.77 0.18
C GLY A 479 17.35 21.40 0.14
N LYS A 480 18.55 21.28 -0.46
CA LYS A 480 19.42 20.09 -0.37
C LYS A 480 20.16 20.11 0.98
N LEU A 481 20.32 18.94 1.60
CA LEU A 481 20.96 18.79 2.91
C LEU A 481 22.48 18.99 2.77
N THR A 482 23.06 19.92 3.52
CA THR A 482 24.50 20.24 3.45
C THR A 482 25.28 19.88 4.70
N HIS A 483 24.61 19.73 5.85
CA HIS A 483 25.27 19.45 7.12
C HIS A 483 24.36 18.68 8.09
N LEU A 484 24.93 17.67 8.74
CA LEU A 484 24.38 17.02 9.92
C LEU A 484 25.35 17.18 11.09
N GLU A 485 24.83 17.57 12.26
CA GLU A 485 25.57 17.58 13.53
C GLU A 485 24.95 16.54 14.46
N TYR A 486 25.73 15.57 14.89
CA TYR A 486 25.33 14.53 15.84
C TYR A 486 25.77 14.90 17.27
N ALA A 487 25.14 14.29 18.26
CA ALA A 487 25.63 14.32 19.64
C ALA A 487 27.09 13.79 19.75
N GLU A 488 27.80 14.19 20.81
CA GLU A 488 29.24 13.96 20.98
C GLU A 488 30.14 14.60 19.91
N GLY A 489 29.64 15.59 19.15
CA GLY A 489 30.45 16.41 18.25
C GLY A 489 30.89 15.68 16.98
N GLY A 490 30.18 14.62 16.60
CA GLY A 490 30.27 14.04 15.27
C GLY A 490 29.52 14.90 14.26
N ALA A 491 29.96 14.91 13.00
CA ALA A 491 29.28 15.62 11.92
C ALA A 491 29.41 14.90 10.57
N LEU A 492 28.52 15.23 9.64
CA LEU A 492 28.64 14.92 8.22
C LEU A 492 28.43 16.21 7.41
N GLN A 493 29.45 16.62 6.66
CA GLN A 493 29.35 17.68 5.65
C GLN A 493 29.05 17.05 4.29
N ILE A 494 28.11 17.63 3.56
CA ILE A 494 27.67 17.16 2.24
C ILE A 494 27.89 18.27 1.22
N GLN A 495 28.75 18.00 0.24
CA GLN A 495 29.10 18.93 -0.83
C GLN A 495 28.56 18.44 -2.17
N TYR A 496 28.12 19.38 -3.00
CA TYR A 496 27.60 19.14 -4.33
C TYR A 496 28.47 19.86 -5.38
N ASP A 497 28.47 19.36 -6.62
CA ASP A 497 29.08 20.09 -7.74
C ASP A 497 28.16 21.19 -8.28
N GLN A 498 28.62 21.92 -9.31
CA GLN A 498 27.83 22.97 -9.98
C GLN A 498 26.58 22.42 -10.69
N GLN A 499 26.52 21.11 -10.94
CA GLN A 499 25.37 20.38 -11.48
C GLN A 499 24.51 19.75 -10.37
N GLY A 500 24.78 20.13 -9.11
CA GLY A 500 24.06 19.71 -7.91
C GLY A 500 24.07 18.21 -7.64
N ARG A 501 24.99 17.46 -8.25
CA ARG A 501 25.27 16.04 -7.95
C ARG A 501 26.17 15.99 -6.73
N LEU A 502 26.11 14.90 -5.98
CA LEU A 502 27.02 14.68 -4.84
C LEU A 502 28.47 14.68 -5.34
N SER A 503 29.33 15.50 -4.71
CA SER A 503 30.76 15.61 -5.04
C SER A 503 31.67 15.21 -3.88
N SER A 504 31.26 15.47 -2.63
CA SER A 504 31.98 15.00 -1.44
C SER A 504 31.04 14.72 -0.27
N LEU A 505 31.36 13.67 0.48
CA LEU A 505 30.87 13.43 1.85
C LEU A 505 32.09 13.52 2.78
N GLU A 506 32.02 14.31 3.84
CA GLU A 506 33.08 14.42 4.84
C GLU A 506 32.51 14.17 6.23
N HIS A 507 32.80 12.98 6.77
CA HIS A 507 32.48 12.63 8.14
C HIS A 507 33.57 13.14 9.08
N GLN A 508 33.19 13.70 10.22
CA GLN A 508 34.11 14.20 11.25
C GLN A 508 33.68 13.69 12.64
N GLN A 509 34.64 13.36 13.49
CA GLN A 509 34.42 13.06 14.90
C GLN A 509 35.60 13.61 15.72
N GLY A 510 35.45 14.83 16.24
CA GLY A 510 36.55 15.57 16.86
C GLY A 510 37.62 15.95 15.84
N GLN A 511 38.81 15.34 15.95
CA GLN A 511 39.94 15.54 15.01
C GLN A 511 40.02 14.46 13.91
N ASP A 512 39.34 13.31 14.08
CA ASP A 512 39.29 12.26 13.05
C ASP A 512 38.33 12.71 11.93
N THR A 513 38.79 12.68 10.67
CA THR A 513 37.96 12.90 9.48
C THR A 513 38.07 11.73 8.49
N GLU A 514 36.99 11.47 7.77
CA GLU A 514 36.93 10.48 6.69
C GLU A 514 36.11 11.06 5.53
N ARG A 515 36.72 11.13 4.34
CA ARG A 515 36.17 11.84 3.19
C ARG A 515 36.03 10.92 1.98
N SER A 516 34.81 10.86 1.44
CA SER A 516 34.51 10.23 0.16
C SER A 516 34.38 11.31 -0.91
N GLU A 517 35.15 11.23 -1.99
CA GLU A 517 35.03 12.13 -3.15
C GLU A 517 34.47 11.39 -4.37
N LEU A 518 33.57 12.04 -5.10
CA LEU A 518 32.86 11.47 -6.26
C LEU A 518 33.23 12.23 -7.53
N ASP A 519 34.04 11.63 -8.39
CA ASP A 519 34.43 12.18 -9.69
C ASP A 519 33.52 11.63 -10.81
N TRP A 520 32.66 12.49 -11.34
CA TRP A 520 31.81 12.19 -12.48
C TRP A 520 32.61 12.29 -13.79
N LEU A 521 33.29 11.20 -14.16
CA LEU A 521 34.26 11.13 -15.28
C LEU A 521 33.61 11.21 -16.68
N GLY A 522 32.28 11.10 -16.77
CA GLY A 522 31.53 11.20 -18.03
C GLY A 522 30.16 10.53 -17.93
N PRO A 523 29.38 10.47 -19.02
CA PRO A 523 28.10 9.76 -19.05
C PRO A 523 28.27 8.30 -18.62
N GLY A 524 27.61 7.90 -17.52
CA GLY A 524 27.71 6.56 -16.97
C GLY A 524 29.06 6.19 -16.33
N ALA A 525 30.02 7.11 -16.22
CA ALA A 525 31.34 6.85 -15.64
C ALA A 525 31.53 7.62 -14.33
N LEU A 526 31.68 6.88 -13.22
CA LEU A 526 31.89 7.42 -11.87
C LEU A 526 33.13 6.80 -11.24
N ARG A 527 33.98 7.63 -10.62
CA ARG A 527 35.03 7.19 -9.70
C ARG A 527 34.69 7.67 -8.29
N ILE A 528 34.63 6.75 -7.33
CA ILE A 528 34.48 7.05 -5.90
C ILE A 528 35.85 6.82 -5.26
N ARG A 529 36.38 7.84 -4.58
CA ARG A 529 37.65 7.79 -3.85
C ARG A 529 37.39 7.87 -2.36
N HIS A 530 37.83 6.84 -1.64
CA HIS A 530 37.75 6.73 -0.19
C HIS A 530 39.15 6.37 0.38
N PRO A 531 39.48 6.66 1.66
CA PRO A 531 40.82 6.37 2.22
C PRO A 531 41.18 4.87 2.33
N THR A 532 40.26 3.98 1.99
CA THR A 532 40.37 2.52 2.08
C THR A 532 40.25 1.82 0.71
N GLU A 533 39.39 2.33 -0.19
CA GLU A 533 39.11 1.82 -1.52
C GLU A 533 38.95 2.97 -2.52
N THR A 534 39.43 2.79 -3.76
CA THR A 534 38.96 3.55 -4.92
C THR A 534 38.19 2.61 -5.85
N GLN A 535 37.00 3.04 -6.23
CA GLN A 535 36.04 2.27 -7.03
C GLN A 535 35.75 3.01 -8.33
N TRP A 536 35.84 2.32 -9.46
CA TRP A 536 35.42 2.82 -10.77
C TRP A 536 34.21 2.04 -11.24
N LEU A 537 33.14 2.74 -11.57
CA LEU A 537 31.89 2.19 -12.08
C LEU A 537 31.67 2.65 -13.51
N LYS A 538 31.41 1.70 -14.41
CA LYS A 538 30.87 1.95 -15.75
C LYS A 538 29.43 1.44 -15.78
N LEU A 539 28.49 2.37 -15.84
CA LEU A 539 27.06 2.10 -15.94
C LEU A 539 26.59 2.37 -17.37
N ARG A 540 25.80 1.46 -17.94
CA ARG A 540 25.07 1.69 -19.20
C ARG A 540 23.59 1.67 -18.87
N ALA A 541 22.89 2.77 -19.11
CA ALA A 541 21.49 2.94 -18.73
C ALA A 541 21.22 2.55 -17.25
N GLY A 542 22.13 2.97 -16.36
CA GLY A 542 22.14 2.67 -14.93
C GLY A 542 22.38 1.21 -14.52
N LEU A 543 22.50 0.26 -15.45
CA LEU A 543 23.02 -1.08 -15.15
C LEU A 543 24.55 -1.04 -15.07
N LEU A 544 25.11 -1.51 -13.95
CA LEU A 544 26.55 -1.64 -13.77
C LEU A 544 27.12 -2.65 -14.77
N GLN A 545 27.89 -2.22 -15.77
CA GLN A 545 28.48 -3.10 -16.79
C GLN A 545 29.87 -3.61 -16.40
N GLU A 546 30.68 -2.73 -15.82
CA GLU A 546 32.02 -3.05 -15.32
C GLU A 546 32.26 -2.30 -14.01
N ARG A 547 32.83 -3.01 -13.04
CA ARG A 547 33.34 -2.43 -11.79
C ARG A 547 34.81 -2.77 -11.66
N ARG A 548 35.63 -1.78 -11.34
CA ARG A 548 37.04 -1.98 -10.95
C ARG A 548 37.29 -1.44 -9.55
N LEU A 549 38.06 -2.18 -8.76
CA LEU A 549 38.45 -1.83 -7.38
C LEU A 549 39.98 -1.77 -7.27
N GLU A 550 40.49 -0.80 -6.51
CA GLU A 550 41.85 -0.74 -5.99
C GLU A 550 41.79 -0.40 -4.49
N ARG A 551 42.58 -1.09 -3.65
CA ARG A 551 42.40 -1.08 -2.18
C ARG A 551 43.71 -0.85 -1.44
N ARG A 552 43.65 -0.11 -0.34
CA ARG A 552 44.84 0.30 0.44
C ARG A 552 45.63 -0.87 1.05
N HIS A 553 44.97 -1.99 1.35
CA HIS A 553 45.63 -3.20 1.87
C HIS A 553 46.33 -4.06 0.79
N SER A 554 46.08 -3.79 -0.50
CA SER A 554 46.71 -4.50 -1.62
C SER A 554 47.13 -3.52 -2.74
N PRO A 555 48.17 -2.69 -2.52
CA PRO A 555 48.60 -1.70 -3.51
C PRO A 555 48.96 -2.33 -4.86
N GLY A 556 48.44 -1.78 -5.95
CA GLY A 556 48.68 -2.26 -7.32
C GLY A 556 47.81 -3.45 -7.76
N GLN A 557 47.20 -4.19 -6.82
CA GLN A 557 46.24 -5.25 -7.14
C GLN A 557 44.90 -4.65 -7.60
N ARG A 558 44.26 -5.31 -8.58
CA ARG A 558 43.06 -4.82 -9.26
C ARG A 558 42.05 -5.93 -9.43
N TRP A 559 40.84 -5.72 -8.93
CA TRP A 559 39.68 -6.56 -9.21
C TRP A 559 38.87 -5.88 -10.31
N THR A 560 38.48 -6.62 -11.34
CA THR A 560 37.58 -6.13 -12.39
C THR A 560 36.48 -7.14 -12.63
N GLU A 561 35.25 -6.77 -12.29
CA GLU A 561 34.02 -7.55 -12.53
C GLU A 561 33.29 -6.99 -13.74
N ARG A 562 32.67 -7.85 -14.55
CA ARG A 562 31.78 -7.45 -15.65
C ARG A 562 30.44 -8.18 -15.59
N PHE A 563 29.38 -7.46 -15.91
CA PHE A 563 28.00 -7.94 -15.80
C PHE A 563 27.31 -7.75 -17.14
N GLU A 564 26.78 -8.84 -17.69
CA GLU A 564 25.91 -8.83 -18.88
C GLU A 564 24.48 -9.15 -18.44
N TYR A 565 23.52 -8.51 -19.09
CA TYR A 565 22.10 -8.61 -18.76
C TYR A 565 21.30 -8.95 -20.01
N ASP A 566 20.16 -9.63 -19.85
CA ASP A 566 19.18 -9.78 -20.93
C ASP A 566 18.40 -8.47 -21.18
N GLU A 567 17.57 -8.48 -22.22
CA GLU A 567 16.61 -7.41 -22.54
C GLU A 567 15.62 -7.12 -21.40
N GLN A 568 15.37 -8.09 -20.51
CA GLN A 568 14.55 -7.94 -19.31
C GLN A 568 15.37 -7.49 -18.09
N ARG A 569 16.64 -7.12 -18.29
CA ARG A 569 17.59 -6.62 -17.28
C ARG A 569 17.99 -7.63 -16.21
N LYS A 570 17.71 -8.92 -16.39
CA LYS A 570 18.19 -9.96 -15.48
C LYS A 570 19.66 -10.22 -15.79
N LEU A 571 20.48 -10.36 -14.75
CA LEU A 571 21.90 -10.69 -14.89
C LEU A 571 22.02 -12.07 -15.56
N THR A 572 22.61 -12.17 -16.75
CA THR A 572 22.80 -13.44 -17.48
C THR A 572 24.24 -13.94 -17.39
N ARG A 573 25.22 -13.03 -17.32
CA ARG A 573 26.63 -13.37 -17.08
C ARG A 573 27.24 -12.44 -16.04
N HIS A 574 28.00 -13.01 -15.12
CA HIS A 574 28.93 -12.26 -14.26
C HIS A 574 30.34 -12.81 -14.45
N THR A 575 31.18 -12.08 -15.19
CA THR A 575 32.60 -12.40 -15.39
C THR A 575 33.37 -12.01 -14.14
N LEU A 576 34.03 -12.99 -13.54
CA LEU A 576 34.63 -12.88 -12.21
C LEU A 576 36.06 -12.29 -12.29
N PRO A 577 36.50 -11.52 -11.28
CA PRO A 577 37.83 -10.93 -11.24
C PRO A 577 38.88 -12.03 -11.08
N GLU A 578 38.60 -13.08 -10.30
CA GLU A 578 39.47 -14.26 -10.15
C GLU A 578 39.46 -15.23 -11.34
N GLY A 579 38.76 -14.89 -12.43
CA GLY A 579 38.69 -15.69 -13.64
C GLY A 579 37.47 -16.61 -13.72
N GLY A 580 37.14 -17.02 -14.94
CA GLY A 580 35.86 -17.68 -15.21
C GLY A 580 34.67 -16.70 -15.11
N GLN A 581 33.47 -17.26 -15.00
CA GLN A 581 32.21 -16.52 -15.06
C GLN A 581 31.07 -17.33 -14.43
N LEU A 582 30.07 -16.65 -13.88
CA LEU A 582 28.77 -17.23 -13.56
C LEU A 582 27.82 -17.01 -14.74
N ARG A 583 27.03 -18.03 -15.08
CA ARG A 583 25.98 -17.99 -16.10
C ARG A 583 24.63 -18.29 -15.45
N TYR A 584 23.67 -17.40 -15.64
CA TYR A 584 22.32 -17.49 -15.08
C TYR A 584 21.33 -17.73 -16.22
N HIS A 585 20.45 -18.71 -16.06
CA HIS A 585 19.32 -18.94 -16.96
C HIS A 585 18.03 -18.63 -16.22
N TRP A 586 17.19 -17.76 -16.78
CA TRP A 586 15.93 -17.32 -16.19
C TRP A 586 14.75 -17.79 -17.05
N ASP A 587 13.60 -18.05 -16.42
CA ASP A 587 12.36 -18.18 -17.16
C ASP A 587 11.75 -16.81 -17.51
N LYS A 588 10.70 -16.84 -18.35
CA LYS A 588 9.88 -15.68 -18.71
C LYS A 588 9.24 -14.97 -17.48
N ASN A 589 9.09 -15.66 -16.35
CA ASN A 589 8.35 -15.24 -15.17
C ASN A 589 9.26 -14.87 -13.98
N GLY A 590 10.58 -14.76 -14.19
CA GLY A 590 11.54 -14.31 -13.18
C GLY A 590 12.13 -15.40 -12.28
N ARG A 591 11.75 -16.68 -12.45
CA ARG A 591 12.40 -17.79 -11.73
C ARG A 591 13.79 -18.05 -12.32
N LEU A 592 14.77 -18.24 -11.45
CA LEU A 592 16.09 -18.74 -11.82
C LEU A 592 15.94 -20.24 -12.19
N LEU A 593 16.13 -20.60 -13.46
CA LEU A 593 16.05 -21.98 -13.93
C LEU A 593 17.34 -22.74 -13.69
N SER A 594 18.50 -22.10 -13.86
CA SER A 594 19.78 -22.64 -13.38
C SER A 594 20.81 -21.54 -13.13
N LEU A 595 21.74 -21.84 -12.24
CA LEU A 595 23.00 -21.11 -12.10
C LEU A 595 24.14 -22.10 -12.40
N GLU A 596 25.03 -21.69 -13.30
CA GLU A 596 26.25 -22.41 -13.66
C GLU A 596 27.47 -21.58 -13.30
N TRP A 597 28.51 -22.24 -12.79
CA TRP A 597 29.85 -21.69 -12.70
C TRP A 597 30.70 -22.26 -13.83
N ILE A 598 31.19 -21.38 -14.71
CA ILE A 598 32.12 -21.73 -15.78
C ILE A 598 33.51 -21.34 -15.32
N LYS A 599 34.35 -22.35 -15.13
CA LYS A 599 35.74 -22.22 -14.68
C LYS A 599 36.58 -21.48 -15.72
N GLN A 600 37.75 -20.98 -15.31
CA GLN A 600 38.71 -20.34 -16.23
C GLN A 600 39.14 -21.26 -17.39
N THR A 601 39.08 -22.59 -17.19
CA THR A 601 39.33 -23.62 -18.22
C THR A 601 38.20 -23.77 -19.25
N GLY A 602 37.08 -23.07 -19.09
CA GLY A 602 35.87 -23.22 -19.92
C GLY A 602 34.95 -24.37 -19.49
N GLN A 603 35.34 -25.22 -18.53
CA GLN A 603 34.46 -26.25 -17.96
C GLN A 603 33.28 -25.60 -17.23
N SER A 604 32.05 -25.92 -17.63
CA SER A 604 30.86 -25.54 -16.85
C SER A 604 30.55 -26.56 -15.75
N GLN A 605 30.06 -26.09 -14.62
CA GLN A 605 29.59 -26.87 -13.49
C GLN A 605 28.28 -26.26 -12.96
N THR A 606 27.22 -27.07 -12.86
CA THR A 606 25.92 -26.63 -12.34
C THR A 606 26.04 -26.33 -10.85
N VAL A 607 25.51 -25.20 -10.40
CA VAL A 607 25.38 -24.85 -8.97
C VAL A 607 24.02 -25.34 -8.48
N ILE A 608 22.95 -24.86 -9.12
CA ILE A 608 21.56 -25.30 -8.92
C ILE A 608 20.81 -25.36 -10.25
N HIS A 609 19.74 -26.15 -10.29
CA HIS A 609 18.69 -26.10 -11.30
C HIS A 609 17.29 -26.21 -10.64
N ALA A 610 16.30 -25.58 -11.26
CA ALA A 610 14.92 -25.57 -10.77
C ALA A 610 14.26 -26.95 -10.93
N GLN A 611 13.46 -27.33 -9.93
CA GLN A 611 12.60 -28.51 -9.95
C GLN A 611 11.11 -28.09 -10.00
N GLU A 612 10.18 -29.04 -10.12
CA GLU A 612 8.74 -28.73 -10.03
C GLU A 612 8.43 -28.02 -8.69
N VAL A 613 8.91 -28.61 -7.58
CA VAL A 613 8.97 -27.99 -6.25
C VAL A 613 10.44 -27.78 -5.87
N GLY A 614 10.81 -26.55 -5.51
CA GLY A 614 12.15 -26.24 -4.98
C GLY A 614 13.29 -26.25 -6.02
N TYR A 615 14.45 -26.73 -5.59
CA TYR A 615 15.71 -26.73 -6.37
C TYR A 615 16.51 -28.01 -6.15
N ALA A 616 17.34 -28.36 -7.12
CA ALA A 616 18.33 -29.42 -7.00
C ALA A 616 19.74 -28.90 -7.33
N TRP A 617 20.73 -29.34 -6.56
CA TRP A 617 22.12 -28.89 -6.64
C TRP A 617 22.94 -29.72 -7.63
N GLY A 618 24.11 -29.21 -8.03
CA GLY A 618 25.02 -29.87 -8.98
C GLY A 618 25.56 -31.25 -8.53
N ASN A 619 25.42 -31.61 -7.26
CA ASN A 619 25.74 -32.94 -6.71
C ASN A 619 24.52 -33.88 -6.62
N GLY A 620 23.33 -33.46 -7.05
CA GLY A 620 22.11 -34.26 -7.03
C GLY A 620 21.31 -34.20 -5.72
N LEU A 621 21.75 -33.45 -4.70
CA LEU A 621 20.90 -33.14 -3.54
C LEU A 621 19.70 -32.28 -3.95
N GLN A 622 18.53 -32.52 -3.36
CA GLN A 622 17.27 -31.87 -3.73
C GLN A 622 16.60 -31.25 -2.49
N LEU A 623 16.22 -29.98 -2.55
CA LEU A 623 15.52 -29.31 -1.46
C LEU A 623 14.03 -29.17 -1.79
N ILE A 624 13.19 -29.88 -1.03
CA ILE A 624 11.73 -29.75 -1.07
C ILE A 624 11.24 -29.03 0.17
N SER A 625 10.19 -28.22 0.04
CA SER A 625 9.46 -27.62 1.15
C SER A 625 8.01 -28.09 1.16
N HIS A 626 7.42 -28.15 2.34
CA HIS A 626 6.00 -28.41 2.54
C HIS A 626 5.38 -27.33 3.42
N ALA A 627 4.14 -26.99 3.10
CA ALA A 627 3.42 -25.87 3.66
C ALA A 627 2.12 -26.34 4.31
N ASN A 628 1.74 -25.73 5.43
CA ASN A 628 0.56 -26.14 6.21
C ASN A 628 -0.77 -25.84 5.48
N SER A 629 -1.92 -26.11 6.10
CA SER A 629 -3.24 -25.80 5.49
C SER A 629 -3.49 -24.30 5.31
N THR A 630 -2.77 -23.47 6.05
CA THR A 630 -2.66 -22.00 5.86
C THR A 630 -1.33 -21.65 5.19
N GLY A 631 -0.86 -22.52 4.29
CA GLY A 631 0.48 -22.72 3.74
C GLY A 631 1.62 -21.76 4.05
N GLN A 632 1.85 -21.51 5.33
CA GLN A 632 3.19 -21.15 5.78
C GLN A 632 4.05 -22.39 5.55
N ALA A 633 5.21 -22.21 4.91
CA ALA A 633 6.21 -23.27 4.84
C ALA A 633 6.61 -23.63 6.28
N VAL A 634 6.42 -24.90 6.64
CA VAL A 634 6.65 -25.42 7.99
C VAL A 634 7.66 -26.55 7.99
N ASP A 635 7.72 -27.34 6.90
CA ASP A 635 8.68 -28.43 6.75
C ASP A 635 9.60 -28.15 5.57
N LEU A 636 10.86 -28.57 5.71
CA LEU A 636 11.89 -28.47 4.68
C LEU A 636 12.72 -29.77 4.73
N MET A 637 13.00 -30.37 3.59
CA MET A 637 13.79 -31.60 3.52
C MET A 637 14.81 -31.51 2.40
N LEU A 638 16.07 -31.71 2.75
CA LEU A 638 17.17 -31.90 1.82
C LEU A 638 17.35 -33.41 1.60
N LEU A 639 17.01 -33.89 0.41
CA LEU A 639 17.04 -35.30 0.05
C LEU A 639 18.30 -35.66 -0.75
N GLN A 640 18.81 -36.86 -0.52
CA GLN A 640 19.84 -37.50 -1.33
C GLN A 640 19.24 -38.08 -2.62
N PRO A 641 20.07 -38.40 -3.64
CA PRO A 641 19.61 -39.02 -4.89
C PRO A 641 18.87 -40.36 -4.73
N ASP A 642 18.99 -41.02 -3.58
CA ASP A 642 18.27 -42.25 -3.23
C ASP A 642 16.97 -42.02 -2.44
N GLY A 643 16.58 -40.76 -2.26
CA GLY A 643 15.38 -40.32 -1.53
C GLY A 643 15.56 -40.20 -0.02
N LYS A 644 16.72 -40.54 0.57
CA LYS A 644 16.91 -40.41 2.03
C LYS A 644 17.21 -38.96 2.44
N PRO A 645 16.65 -38.45 3.55
CA PRO A 645 17.00 -37.11 4.04
C PRO A 645 18.48 -37.03 4.46
N ALA A 646 19.20 -36.04 3.91
CA ALA A 646 20.49 -35.57 4.41
C ALA A 646 20.32 -34.64 5.63
N TRP A 647 19.25 -33.84 5.61
CA TRP A 647 18.85 -32.91 6.67
C TRP A 647 17.37 -32.53 6.53
N THR A 648 16.69 -32.22 7.64
CA THR A 648 15.31 -31.71 7.65
C THR A 648 15.12 -30.53 8.62
N GLN A 649 14.05 -29.76 8.40
CA GLN A 649 13.47 -28.81 9.34
C GLN A 649 11.97 -29.09 9.47
N ALA A 650 11.40 -28.94 10.67
CA ALA A 650 9.96 -28.98 10.93
C ALA A 650 9.58 -27.94 12.00
N ARG A 651 8.59 -27.09 11.70
CA ARG A 651 8.17 -25.96 12.56
C ARG A 651 6.73 -26.10 13.06
N ARG A 652 6.52 -25.94 14.38
CA ARG A 652 5.18 -25.78 14.96
C ARG A 652 4.89 -24.31 15.20
N LEU A 653 3.85 -23.80 14.54
CA LEU A 653 3.41 -22.42 14.66
C LEU A 653 2.22 -22.27 15.64
N ASP A 654 2.00 -21.07 16.15
CA ASP A 654 0.73 -20.69 16.81
C ASP A 654 -0.28 -20.06 15.83
N ALA A 655 -1.49 -19.76 16.33
CA ALA A 655 -2.54 -19.12 15.55
C ALA A 655 -2.19 -17.69 15.06
N GLN A 656 -1.16 -17.08 15.65
CA GLN A 656 -0.60 -15.80 15.23
C GLN A 656 0.54 -15.96 14.22
N GLY A 657 1.02 -17.17 13.93
CA GLY A 657 2.15 -17.44 13.03
C GLY A 657 3.53 -17.26 13.68
N ARG A 658 3.64 -17.33 15.02
CA ARG A 658 4.93 -17.38 15.74
C ARG A 658 5.44 -18.81 15.80
N VAL A 659 6.76 -18.99 15.69
CA VAL A 659 7.43 -20.30 15.77
C VAL A 659 7.50 -20.72 17.23
N LEU A 660 6.61 -21.60 17.69
CA LEU A 660 6.65 -22.16 19.05
C LEU A 660 7.66 -23.31 19.16
N GLU A 661 7.89 -24.03 18.07
CA GLU A 661 8.91 -25.07 17.98
C GLU A 661 9.61 -25.01 16.63
N ASP A 662 10.94 -25.17 16.62
CA ASP A 662 11.76 -25.32 15.41
C ASP A 662 12.68 -26.54 15.60
N ARG A 663 12.42 -27.62 14.86
CA ARG A 663 13.22 -28.85 14.91
C ARG A 663 14.07 -29.00 13.67
N HIS A 664 15.32 -29.39 13.85
CA HIS A 664 16.21 -29.84 12.79
C HIS A 664 16.71 -31.26 13.07
N GLU A 665 16.76 -32.09 12.03
CA GLU A 665 17.32 -33.43 12.09
C GLU A 665 18.43 -33.55 11.03
N TYR A 666 19.58 -34.11 11.40
CA TYR A 666 20.76 -34.26 10.55
C TYR A 666 21.14 -35.76 10.50
N PRO A 667 20.41 -36.61 9.75
CA PRO A 667 20.61 -38.07 9.78
C PRO A 667 22.04 -38.52 9.47
N LEU A 668 22.73 -37.82 8.57
CA LEU A 668 24.13 -38.10 8.21
C LEU A 668 25.13 -37.85 9.36
N LEU A 669 24.76 -37.01 10.34
CA LEU A 669 25.57 -36.69 11.52
C LEU A 669 25.05 -37.38 12.80
N GLN A 670 23.93 -38.09 12.70
CA GLN A 670 23.19 -38.66 13.84
C GLN A 670 22.85 -37.61 14.93
N GLN A 671 22.57 -36.37 14.51
CA GLN A 671 22.20 -35.26 15.39
C GLN A 671 20.75 -34.82 15.18
N THR A 672 20.06 -34.49 16.27
CA THR A 672 18.78 -33.77 16.27
C THR A 672 18.92 -32.54 17.16
N ARG A 673 18.17 -31.48 16.85
CA ARG A 673 18.07 -30.24 17.64
C ARG A 673 16.61 -29.78 17.65
N HIS A 674 16.03 -29.53 18.81
CA HIS A 674 14.62 -29.13 18.93
C HIS A 674 14.50 -27.87 19.79
N TRP A 675 14.33 -26.71 19.18
CA TRP A 675 14.12 -25.46 19.91
C TRP A 675 12.65 -25.29 20.30
N LEU A 676 12.40 -24.92 21.55
CA LEU A 676 11.09 -24.60 22.12
C LEU A 676 11.10 -23.12 22.54
N LEU A 677 10.07 -22.35 22.15
CA LEU A 677 10.07 -20.89 22.20
C LEU A 677 8.80 -20.30 22.83
N HIS A 678 8.96 -19.22 23.59
CA HIS A 678 7.87 -18.52 24.29
C HIS A 678 7.88 -17.02 24.00
N TYR A 679 6.69 -16.43 23.86
CA TYR A 679 6.51 -15.02 23.47
C TYR A 679 5.60 -14.26 24.43
N ASP A 680 5.87 -12.96 24.61
CA ASP A 680 4.98 -12.09 25.38
C ASP A 680 3.74 -11.61 24.59
N ALA A 681 2.91 -10.78 25.24
CA ALA A 681 1.73 -10.16 24.63
C ALA A 681 2.08 -9.13 23.53
N GLN A 682 3.34 -8.69 23.45
CA GLN A 682 3.88 -7.85 22.37
C GLN A 682 4.55 -8.71 21.28
N SER A 683 4.46 -10.04 21.37
CA SER A 683 5.11 -11.03 20.49
C SER A 683 6.63 -11.03 20.48
N ARG A 684 7.30 -10.47 21.50
CA ARG A 684 8.77 -10.56 21.65
C ARG A 684 9.14 -11.92 22.24
N LEU A 685 10.23 -12.54 21.77
CA LEU A 685 10.75 -13.81 22.29
C LEU A 685 11.24 -13.64 23.74
N ILE A 686 10.53 -14.15 24.74
CA ILE A 686 10.86 -13.99 26.16
C ILE A 686 11.52 -15.20 26.80
N ALA A 687 11.43 -16.38 26.19
CA ALA A 687 12.24 -17.53 26.60
C ALA A 687 12.45 -18.50 25.44
N PHE A 688 13.57 -19.23 25.46
CA PHE A 688 13.80 -20.38 24.61
C PHE A 688 14.61 -21.47 25.32
N ARG A 689 14.47 -22.73 24.88
CA ARG A 689 15.31 -23.86 25.32
C ARG A 689 15.55 -24.89 24.21
N GLN A 690 16.63 -25.65 24.34
CA GLN A 690 16.97 -26.79 23.49
C GLN A 690 16.35 -28.03 24.17
N ASP A 691 15.49 -28.75 23.47
CA ASP A 691 14.74 -29.90 23.98
C ASP A 691 13.91 -29.62 25.26
N GLN A 692 13.44 -30.66 25.95
CA GLN A 692 12.63 -30.53 27.18
C GLN A 692 13.45 -30.63 28.47
N THR A 693 14.73 -30.96 28.40
CA THR A 693 15.62 -31.21 29.54
C THR A 693 16.52 -30.03 29.91
N GLU A 694 16.84 -29.14 28.97
CA GLU A 694 17.72 -27.99 29.23
C GLU A 694 17.00 -26.82 29.92
N PRO A 695 17.73 -26.01 30.73
CA PRO A 695 17.17 -24.86 31.42
C PRO A 695 16.85 -23.70 30.46
N GLU A 696 15.66 -23.14 30.62
CA GLU A 696 15.15 -22.03 29.81
C GLU A 696 16.03 -20.78 29.87
N GLN A 697 16.41 -20.28 28.69
CA GLN A 697 17.06 -19.00 28.48
C GLN A 697 15.99 -17.90 28.46
N TRP A 698 15.69 -17.34 29.63
CA TRP A 698 14.74 -16.23 29.78
C TRP A 698 15.38 -14.90 29.36
N LEU A 699 14.61 -14.07 28.65
CA LEU A 699 14.99 -12.78 28.07
C LEU A 699 13.98 -11.70 28.50
N ALA A 700 14.48 -10.58 29.03
CA ALA A 700 13.67 -9.40 29.36
C ALA A 700 14.05 -8.22 28.44
N TRP A 701 13.06 -7.61 27.79
CA TRP A 701 13.28 -6.57 26.77
C TRP A 701 12.85 -5.18 27.20
N SER A 702 13.77 -4.22 27.05
CA SER A 702 13.46 -2.80 27.22
C SER A 702 12.66 -2.24 26.04
N HIS A 703 12.13 -1.02 26.19
CA HIS A 703 11.31 -0.37 25.15
C HIS A 703 12.10 -0.05 23.86
N ASN A 704 13.42 0.15 23.93
CA ASN A 704 14.25 0.49 22.77
C ASN A 704 14.73 -0.74 21.96
N GLY A 705 14.21 -1.92 22.26
CA GLY A 705 14.56 -3.19 21.63
C GLY A 705 15.81 -3.86 22.20
N GLY A 706 16.54 -3.19 23.11
CA GLY A 706 17.69 -3.76 23.80
C GLY A 706 17.32 -4.69 24.95
N LEU A 707 18.16 -5.69 25.19
CA LEU A 707 18.05 -6.66 26.27
C LEU A 707 18.30 -5.97 27.63
N ALA A 708 17.36 -6.13 28.56
CA ALA A 708 17.44 -5.59 29.91
C ALA A 708 18.00 -6.62 30.92
N ALA A 709 17.68 -7.91 30.74
CA ALA A 709 18.21 -9.01 31.56
C ALA A 709 18.11 -10.35 30.82
N ARG A 710 18.97 -11.31 31.19
CA ARG A 710 18.91 -12.72 30.76
C ARG A 710 19.24 -13.65 31.92
N HIS A 711 18.61 -14.82 31.96
CA HIS A 711 18.78 -15.85 32.98
C HIS A 711 18.68 -17.25 32.33
N PRO A 712 19.38 -18.31 32.79
CA PRO A 712 20.34 -18.35 33.90
C PRO A 712 21.73 -17.80 33.59
N LYS A 713 22.08 -17.59 32.31
CA LYS A 713 23.36 -17.00 31.88
C LYS A 713 23.18 -15.49 31.61
N PRO A 714 23.63 -14.56 32.48
CA PRO A 714 23.54 -13.13 32.21
C PRO A 714 24.38 -12.76 30.98
N ALA A 715 23.84 -11.90 30.11
CA ALA A 715 24.60 -11.33 29.01
C ALA A 715 25.55 -10.22 29.54
N ALA A 716 26.67 -10.00 28.84
CA ALA A 716 27.64 -8.98 29.22
C ALA A 716 27.03 -7.57 29.20
N SER A 717 27.34 -6.72 30.17
CA SER A 717 26.78 -5.36 30.22
C SER A 717 27.30 -4.49 29.07
N ILE A 718 26.38 -3.81 28.36
CA ILE A 718 26.72 -2.86 27.29
C ILE A 718 26.77 -1.45 27.89
N GLN A 719 27.96 -0.88 27.97
CA GLN A 719 28.15 0.51 28.40
C GLN A 719 27.96 1.43 27.19
N ARG A 720 27.10 2.44 27.35
CA ARG A 720 26.77 3.45 26.33
C ARG A 720 27.05 4.84 26.86
N SER A 721 27.48 5.74 25.97
CA SER A 721 27.64 7.16 26.29
C SER A 721 26.30 7.92 26.18
N SER A 722 26.29 9.23 26.41
CA SER A 722 25.08 10.06 26.38
C SER A 722 24.44 10.20 24.99
N SER A 723 25.19 9.97 23.90
CA SER A 723 24.63 9.78 22.54
C SER A 723 24.03 8.38 22.30
N GLY A 724 24.02 7.50 23.30
CA GLY A 724 23.62 6.10 23.16
C GLY A 724 24.61 5.22 22.40
N THR A 725 25.71 5.77 21.88
CA THR A 725 26.78 5.03 21.22
C THR A 725 27.42 4.06 22.21
N ALA A 726 27.57 2.78 21.85
CA ALA A 726 28.25 1.80 22.68
C ALA A 726 29.75 2.14 22.81
N LYS A 727 30.30 2.02 24.02
CA LYS A 727 31.74 2.26 24.31
C LYS A 727 32.43 1.02 24.88
N ALA A 728 31.70 0.18 25.61
CA ALA A 728 32.20 -1.12 26.09
C ALA A 728 31.12 -2.20 26.10
N VAL A 729 31.53 -3.47 26.00
CA VAL A 729 30.70 -4.66 26.18
C VAL A 729 31.47 -5.62 27.09
N GLY A 730 31.04 -5.75 28.35
CA GLY A 730 31.81 -6.50 29.35
C GLY A 730 33.20 -5.89 29.58
N ASN A 731 34.24 -6.63 29.20
CA ASN A 731 35.65 -6.22 29.27
C ASN A 731 36.24 -5.76 27.92
N LEU A 732 35.41 -5.69 26.86
CA LEU A 732 35.81 -5.21 25.53
C LEU A 732 35.46 -3.73 25.36
N ASN A 733 36.42 -2.91 24.98
CA ASN A 733 36.26 -1.51 24.60
C ASN A 733 36.08 -1.39 23.08
N LEU A 734 35.30 -0.41 22.62
CA LEU A 734 34.90 -0.24 21.23
C LEU A 734 35.25 1.16 20.72
N ASP A 735 36.13 1.25 19.72
CA ASP A 735 36.44 2.50 19.01
C ASP A 735 35.61 2.57 17.72
N TYR A 736 35.01 3.72 17.43
CA TYR A 736 34.22 3.97 16.21
C TYR A 736 34.93 4.94 15.28
N GLY A 737 34.71 4.80 13.97
CA GLY A 737 35.15 5.77 12.96
C GLY A 737 34.26 7.03 12.95
N PRO A 738 34.69 8.11 12.28
CA PRO A 738 33.87 9.32 12.13
C PRO A 738 32.58 9.06 11.33
N ASN A 739 32.58 8.03 10.47
CA ASN A 739 31.39 7.47 9.82
C ASN A 739 30.41 6.73 10.77
N ARG A 740 30.70 6.69 12.07
CA ARG A 740 29.93 6.01 13.13
C ARG A 740 29.82 4.48 12.99
N ARG A 741 30.65 3.83 12.16
CA ARG A 741 30.83 2.36 12.13
C ARG A 741 31.93 1.93 13.12
N LEU A 742 31.80 0.72 13.66
CA LEU A 742 32.77 0.12 14.59
C LEU A 742 34.14 -0.06 13.90
N LYS A 743 35.20 0.58 14.41
CA LYS A 743 36.55 0.64 13.80
C LYS A 743 37.54 -0.32 14.47
N ARG A 744 37.41 -0.54 15.79
CA ARG A 744 38.26 -1.46 16.56
C ARG A 744 37.49 -2.03 17.76
N VAL A 745 37.78 -3.29 18.10
CA VAL A 745 37.47 -3.88 19.41
C VAL A 745 38.77 -4.24 20.11
N GLN A 746 38.89 -3.93 21.40
CA GLN A 746 40.13 -4.10 22.17
C GLN A 746 39.85 -4.44 23.64
N THR A 747 40.78 -5.12 24.28
CA THR A 747 40.77 -5.33 25.73
C THR A 747 41.38 -4.11 26.45
N ALA A 748 41.69 -4.24 27.75
CA ALA A 748 42.49 -3.23 28.47
C ALA A 748 43.99 -3.25 28.11
N SER A 749 44.48 -4.27 27.41
CA SER A 749 45.92 -4.49 27.15
C SER A 749 46.28 -4.83 25.69
N SER A 750 45.30 -5.13 24.84
CA SER A 750 45.53 -5.53 23.44
C SER A 750 44.36 -5.21 22.52
N THR A 751 44.67 -4.80 21.29
CA THR A 751 43.70 -4.81 20.17
C THR A 751 43.29 -6.26 19.88
N LEU A 752 41.99 -6.53 19.83
CA LEU A 752 41.42 -7.85 19.56
C LEU A 752 41.14 -8.02 18.06
N VAL A 753 40.53 -7.00 17.44
CA VAL A 753 40.27 -6.95 16.00
C VAL A 753 40.11 -5.50 15.51
N GLU A 754 40.64 -5.19 14.32
CA GLU A 754 40.44 -3.93 13.60
C GLU A 754 39.59 -4.10 12.34
N TYR A 755 38.90 -3.04 11.92
CA TYR A 755 38.04 -3.01 10.74
C TYR A 755 38.28 -1.77 9.88
N ARG A 756 38.00 -1.89 8.57
CA ARG A 756 37.99 -0.77 7.62
C ARG A 756 36.74 -0.85 6.75
N HIS A 757 36.12 0.30 6.51
CA HIS A 757 34.87 0.44 5.78
C HIS A 757 35.09 1.16 4.44
N ASP A 758 34.16 1.01 3.51
CA ASP A 758 34.10 1.80 2.27
C ASP A 758 33.18 3.03 2.40
N ALA A 759 33.01 3.77 1.30
CA ALA A 759 32.13 4.94 1.20
C ALA A 759 30.62 4.61 1.41
N PHE A 760 30.24 3.33 1.45
CA PHE A 760 28.88 2.86 1.70
C PHE A 760 28.72 2.32 3.13
N GLY A 761 29.75 2.42 3.97
CA GLY A 761 29.74 1.91 5.35
C GLY A 761 29.92 0.38 5.46
N GLN A 762 30.26 -0.30 4.36
CA GLN A 762 30.40 -1.76 4.29
C GLN A 762 31.79 -2.18 4.74
N ARG A 763 31.88 -3.26 5.53
CA ARG A 763 33.13 -3.71 6.17
C ARG A 763 34.02 -4.45 5.18
N ILE A 764 34.82 -3.73 4.40
CA ILE A 764 35.65 -4.28 3.32
C ILE A 764 36.97 -4.93 3.76
N TRP A 765 37.38 -4.81 5.04
CA TRP A 765 38.59 -5.46 5.56
C TRP A 765 38.55 -5.62 7.10
N ARG A 766 39.16 -6.70 7.61
CA ARG A 766 39.40 -6.96 9.04
C ARG A 766 40.81 -7.47 9.31
N GLN A 767 41.33 -7.23 10.52
CA GLN A 767 42.59 -7.80 11.02
C GLN A 767 42.45 -8.31 12.45
N GLN A 768 42.84 -9.57 12.69
CA GLN A 768 42.89 -10.23 13.99
C GLN A 768 44.32 -10.75 14.22
N GLY A 769 45.14 -9.98 14.94
CA GLY A 769 46.59 -10.26 15.07
C GLY A 769 47.27 -10.29 13.69
N ASN A 770 47.85 -11.44 13.33
CA ASN A 770 48.51 -11.66 12.04
C ASN A 770 47.56 -12.16 10.93
N GLN A 771 46.28 -12.39 11.22
CA GLN A 771 45.29 -12.79 10.20
C GLN A 771 44.57 -11.55 9.65
N GLU A 772 44.78 -11.25 8.37
CA GLU A 772 44.03 -10.23 7.64
C GLU A 772 43.02 -10.88 6.68
N ARG A 773 41.88 -10.22 6.45
CA ARG A 773 40.92 -10.63 5.41
C ARG A 773 40.22 -9.43 4.79
N ALA A 774 40.06 -9.44 3.47
CA ALA A 774 39.30 -8.46 2.71
C ALA A 774 37.95 -9.03 2.22
N PHE A 775 36.93 -8.18 2.15
CA PHE A 775 35.55 -8.53 1.79
C PHE A 775 35.07 -7.74 0.56
N PHE A 776 34.30 -8.39 -0.31
CA PHE A 776 33.84 -7.83 -1.58
C PHE A 776 32.33 -7.98 -1.69
N PHE A 777 31.60 -6.87 -1.78
CA PHE A 777 30.14 -6.84 -1.84
C PHE A 777 29.65 -6.49 -3.26
N HIS A 778 28.43 -6.88 -3.63
CA HIS A 778 27.70 -6.33 -4.78
C HIS A 778 26.36 -5.78 -4.29
N GLY A 779 26.05 -4.52 -4.59
CA GLY A 779 24.99 -3.80 -3.90
C GLY A 779 25.25 -3.79 -2.39
N GLN A 780 24.38 -4.46 -1.63
CA GLN A 780 24.51 -4.68 -0.17
C GLN A 780 24.74 -6.15 0.20
N GLN A 781 25.21 -7.00 -0.72
CA GLN A 781 25.33 -8.45 -0.49
C GLN A 781 26.79 -8.89 -0.59
N LEU A 782 27.30 -9.60 0.42
CA LEU A 782 28.69 -10.08 0.47
C LEU A 782 28.91 -11.15 -0.61
N MET A 783 29.68 -10.83 -1.65
CA MET A 783 29.97 -11.75 -2.75
C MET A 783 31.21 -12.61 -2.47
N ALA A 784 32.28 -12.05 -1.90
CA ALA A 784 33.55 -12.77 -1.82
C ALA A 784 34.48 -12.29 -0.69
N GLU A 785 35.47 -13.13 -0.39
CA GLU A 785 36.52 -12.96 0.62
C GLU A 785 37.91 -13.25 0.01
N LEU A 786 38.91 -12.49 0.45
CA LEU A 786 40.33 -12.76 0.18
C LEU A 786 41.09 -12.81 1.51
N ASP A 787 41.68 -13.96 1.81
CA ASP A 787 42.61 -14.14 2.93
C ASP A 787 43.95 -13.43 2.61
N LEU A 788 44.54 -12.79 3.62
CA LEU A 788 45.74 -11.97 3.47
C LEU A 788 46.83 -12.40 4.47
N PRO A 789 48.12 -12.42 4.07
CA PRO A 789 48.65 -12.03 2.76
C PRO A 789 48.31 -13.03 1.65
N ALA A 790 47.85 -12.51 0.50
CA ALA A 790 47.44 -13.32 -0.64
C ALA A 790 48.65 -13.94 -1.37
N THR A 791 48.47 -15.13 -1.93
CA THR A 791 49.48 -15.75 -2.79
C THR A 791 49.65 -14.94 -4.09
N PRO A 792 50.86 -14.79 -4.67
CA PRO A 792 51.03 -14.05 -5.91
C PRO A 792 50.13 -14.54 -7.05
N GLY A 793 49.20 -13.69 -7.50
CA GLY A 793 48.19 -14.00 -8.50
C GLY A 793 46.80 -14.37 -7.95
N GLN A 794 46.69 -14.70 -6.66
CA GLN A 794 45.41 -14.99 -6.01
C GLN A 794 44.60 -13.70 -5.83
N LEU A 795 43.42 -13.65 -6.47
CA LEU A 795 42.53 -12.49 -6.41
C LEU A 795 41.39 -12.66 -5.41
N ILE A 796 40.87 -13.87 -5.21
CA ILE A 796 39.82 -14.21 -4.26
C ILE A 796 40.19 -15.56 -3.61
N SER A 797 39.81 -15.75 -2.34
CA SER A 797 39.96 -17.02 -1.62
C SER A 797 38.63 -17.78 -1.53
N ARG A 798 37.50 -17.07 -1.35
CA ARG A 798 36.15 -17.65 -1.32
C ARG A 798 35.14 -16.73 -2.01
N ARG A 799 34.24 -17.29 -2.83
CA ARG A 799 33.09 -16.56 -3.43
C ARG A 799 31.78 -17.26 -3.10
N TYR A 800 30.83 -16.50 -2.56
CA TYR A 800 29.46 -16.92 -2.29
C TYR A 800 28.57 -16.74 -3.51
N LEU A 801 27.64 -17.69 -3.70
CA LEU A 801 26.68 -17.74 -4.79
C LEU A 801 25.27 -17.73 -4.20
N TYR A 802 24.37 -16.94 -4.78
CA TYR A 802 23.05 -16.65 -4.22
C TYR A 802 21.92 -16.85 -5.24
N ALA A 803 20.76 -17.28 -4.75
CA ALA A 803 19.47 -17.13 -5.42
C ALA A 803 18.65 -16.10 -4.65
N GLY A 804 18.57 -14.86 -5.17
CA GLY A 804 18.04 -13.73 -4.41
C GLY A 804 18.92 -13.45 -3.19
N LEU A 805 18.34 -13.53 -1.99
CA LEU A 805 19.06 -13.37 -0.72
C LEU A 805 19.65 -14.67 -0.16
N THR A 806 19.19 -15.84 -0.63
CA THR A 806 19.55 -17.15 -0.08
C THR A 806 20.90 -17.64 -0.63
N PRO A 807 21.89 -17.97 0.23
CA PRO A 807 23.13 -18.63 -0.20
C PRO A 807 22.83 -20.05 -0.73
N ILE A 808 23.40 -20.39 -1.88
CA ILE A 808 23.19 -21.68 -2.57
C ILE A 808 24.50 -22.39 -2.93
N GLY A 809 25.63 -21.69 -2.92
CA GLY A 809 26.93 -22.28 -3.21
C GLY A 809 28.09 -21.40 -2.74
N MET A 810 29.26 -22.02 -2.61
CA MET A 810 30.52 -21.33 -2.30
C MET A 810 31.65 -21.95 -3.11
N ILE A 811 32.41 -21.13 -3.83
CA ILE A 811 33.64 -21.55 -4.50
C ILE A 811 34.80 -21.20 -3.57
N VAL A 812 35.62 -22.20 -3.21
CA VAL A 812 36.87 -22.02 -2.44
C VAL A 812 38.03 -22.14 -3.42
N TYR A 813 38.87 -21.11 -3.51
CA TYR A 813 40.01 -21.07 -4.43
C TYR A 813 41.33 -21.38 -3.71
N GLN A 814 42.03 -22.38 -4.22
CA GLN A 814 43.37 -22.74 -3.78
C GLN A 814 44.41 -21.68 -4.22
N PRO A 815 45.61 -21.65 -3.60
CA PRO A 815 46.67 -20.70 -3.94
C PRO A 815 47.14 -20.69 -5.41
N ASP A 816 46.90 -21.78 -6.16
CA ASP A 816 47.20 -21.92 -7.58
C ASP A 816 46.08 -21.40 -8.51
N GLY A 817 44.99 -20.88 -7.94
CA GLY A 817 43.81 -20.40 -8.66
C GLY A 817 42.75 -21.47 -8.95
N GLN A 818 42.95 -22.74 -8.57
CA GLN A 818 41.93 -23.76 -8.77
C GLN A 818 40.80 -23.63 -7.75
N GLY A 819 39.59 -23.38 -8.25
CA GLY A 819 38.37 -23.34 -7.44
C GLY A 819 37.75 -24.72 -7.24
N GLN A 820 37.24 -24.98 -6.04
CA GLN A 820 36.35 -26.09 -5.72
C GLN A 820 34.98 -25.54 -5.31
N LEU A 821 33.92 -25.99 -6.00
CA LEU A 821 32.55 -25.63 -5.68
C LEU A 821 31.99 -26.56 -4.58
N TYR A 822 31.49 -25.93 -3.53
CA TYR A 822 30.67 -26.50 -2.46
C TYR A 822 29.24 -25.97 -2.56
N TYR A 823 28.28 -26.74 -2.06
CA TYR A 823 26.85 -26.49 -2.19
C TYR A 823 26.26 -26.16 -0.81
N LEU A 824 25.58 -25.03 -0.70
CA LEU A 824 25.06 -24.47 0.57
C LEU A 824 23.56 -24.73 0.66
N HIS A 825 23.12 -25.26 1.81
CA HIS A 825 21.73 -25.64 2.07
C HIS A 825 21.18 -24.81 3.22
N SER A 826 20.18 -23.99 2.91
CA SER A 826 19.59 -23.01 3.83
C SER A 826 18.23 -23.43 4.37
N ASP A 827 17.91 -22.93 5.56
CA ASP A 827 16.61 -23.08 6.23
C ASP A 827 15.52 -22.18 5.66
N LEU A 828 14.32 -22.30 6.23
CA LEU A 828 13.14 -21.52 5.84
C LEU A 828 13.29 -19.99 6.04
N MET A 829 14.36 -19.52 6.70
CA MET A 829 14.74 -18.11 6.82
C MET A 829 15.96 -17.74 5.95
N GLY A 830 16.48 -18.67 5.14
CA GLY A 830 17.64 -18.44 4.27
C GLY A 830 19.00 -18.63 4.95
N ALA A 831 19.04 -19.04 6.22
CA ALA A 831 20.30 -19.25 6.95
C ALA A 831 20.87 -20.66 6.67
N VAL A 832 22.15 -20.74 6.32
CA VAL A 832 22.80 -22.02 5.95
C VAL A 832 22.94 -22.93 7.18
N ARG A 833 22.48 -24.19 7.06
CA ARG A 833 22.56 -25.21 8.12
C ARG A 833 23.48 -26.37 7.77
N LEU A 834 23.69 -26.64 6.48
CA LEU A 834 24.56 -27.71 5.99
C LEU A 834 25.27 -27.26 4.70
N ILE A 835 26.52 -27.66 4.53
CA ILE A 835 27.31 -27.50 3.31
C ILE A 835 27.84 -28.86 2.88
N SER A 836 27.68 -29.19 1.59
CA SER A 836 28.11 -30.47 1.02
C SER A 836 29.11 -30.30 -0.12
N ASP A 837 30.00 -31.29 -0.29
CA ASP A 837 30.90 -31.39 -1.44
C ASP A 837 30.22 -31.96 -2.71
N GLN A 838 31.02 -32.35 -3.72
CA GLN A 838 30.55 -32.93 -4.98
C GLN A 838 30.18 -34.41 -4.88
N GLN A 839 30.52 -35.05 -3.77
CA GLN A 839 30.28 -36.45 -3.43
C GLN A 839 29.11 -36.58 -2.42
N THR A 840 28.29 -35.51 -2.32
CA THR A 840 27.19 -35.31 -1.37
C THR A 840 27.56 -35.45 0.11
N GLN A 841 28.84 -35.42 0.47
CA GLN A 841 29.29 -35.53 1.86
C GLN A 841 29.16 -34.17 2.55
N PRO A 842 28.61 -34.10 3.78
CA PRO A 842 28.68 -32.91 4.61
C PRO A 842 30.14 -32.53 4.92
N VAL A 843 30.48 -31.25 4.80
CA VAL A 843 31.78 -30.67 5.18
C VAL A 843 31.66 -29.56 6.23
N TRP A 844 30.48 -28.96 6.34
CA TRP A 844 30.14 -28.05 7.44
C TRP A 844 28.66 -28.22 7.78
N ALA A 845 28.32 -28.15 9.06
CA ALA A 845 26.96 -28.05 9.53
C ALA A 845 26.93 -27.37 10.91
N ALA A 846 25.90 -26.59 11.18
CA ALA A 846 25.71 -25.95 12.49
C ALA A 846 24.22 -25.86 12.85
N ASP A 847 23.94 -26.02 14.14
CA ASP A 847 22.69 -25.50 14.68
C ASP A 847 22.82 -23.98 14.86
N LEU A 848 21.71 -23.27 14.69
CA LEU A 848 21.59 -21.85 14.99
C LEU A 848 20.53 -21.73 16.09
N ASN A 849 20.92 -21.20 17.25
CA ASN A 849 19.95 -20.92 18.30
C ASN A 849 18.96 -19.83 17.83
N PRO A 850 17.83 -19.61 18.53
CA PRO A 850 16.84 -18.64 18.11
C PRO A 850 17.36 -17.21 17.90
N LEU A 851 18.49 -16.82 18.52
CA LEU A 851 19.14 -15.52 18.33
C LEU A 851 20.28 -15.57 17.28
N GLY A 852 20.33 -16.61 16.45
CA GLY A 852 21.28 -16.77 15.34
C GLY A 852 22.70 -17.21 15.73
N GLN A 853 22.98 -17.49 17.01
CA GLN A 853 24.30 -17.98 17.44
C GLN A 853 24.54 -19.41 16.91
N ALA A 854 25.70 -19.65 16.29
CA ALA A 854 26.03 -20.96 15.75
C ALA A 854 26.66 -21.91 16.78
N GLU A 855 26.21 -23.15 16.78
CA GLU A 855 26.80 -24.31 17.46
C GLU A 855 27.27 -25.29 16.35
N PRO A 856 28.58 -25.47 16.11
CA PRO A 856 29.06 -26.32 15.04
C PRO A 856 28.79 -27.81 15.33
N LEU A 857 28.11 -28.48 14.40
CA LEU A 857 27.86 -29.92 14.39
C LEU A 857 28.92 -30.68 13.57
N LEU A 858 29.47 -30.01 12.56
CA LEU A 858 30.60 -30.45 11.74
C LEU A 858 31.32 -29.22 11.19
N GLU A 859 32.65 -29.19 11.24
CA GLU A 859 33.44 -28.06 10.74
C GLU A 859 34.78 -28.53 10.15
N THR A 860 34.75 -29.04 8.91
CA THR A 860 35.97 -29.32 8.11
C THR A 860 36.30 -28.19 7.12
N LEU A 861 35.46 -27.15 7.09
CA LEU A 861 35.53 -25.99 6.20
C LEU A 861 35.04 -24.74 6.96
N GLU A 862 35.78 -23.64 6.90
CA GLU A 862 35.38 -22.38 7.56
C GLU A 862 34.16 -21.76 6.87
N PHE A 863 33.10 -21.44 7.63
CA PHE A 863 31.92 -20.76 7.11
C PHE A 863 31.28 -19.77 8.11
N ASN A 864 31.16 -18.50 7.71
CA ASN A 864 30.83 -17.39 8.61
C ASN A 864 29.50 -16.68 8.35
N LEU A 865 28.76 -16.99 7.28
CA LEU A 865 27.41 -16.43 7.14
C LEU A 865 26.47 -17.00 8.21
N ARG A 866 25.50 -16.22 8.67
CA ARG A 866 24.52 -16.62 9.71
C ARG A 866 23.09 -16.39 9.20
N LEU A 867 22.27 -15.61 9.93
CA LEU A 867 20.99 -15.11 9.41
C LEU A 867 21.22 -14.20 8.18
N PRO A 868 20.23 -13.98 7.29
CA PRO A 868 20.45 -13.16 6.08
C PRO A 868 21.03 -11.77 6.38
N GLY A 869 22.06 -11.40 5.61
CA GLY A 869 22.85 -10.17 5.79
C GLY A 869 24.03 -10.31 6.78
N GLN A 870 24.00 -11.31 7.68
CA GLN A 870 24.96 -11.41 8.79
C GLN A 870 26.21 -12.22 8.45
N TYR A 871 27.38 -11.68 8.80
CA TYR A 871 28.68 -12.36 8.82
C TYR A 871 29.24 -12.41 10.25
N ALA A 872 29.57 -13.59 10.77
CA ALA A 872 30.12 -13.78 12.11
C ALA A 872 31.61 -13.41 12.21
N GLU A 873 31.96 -12.61 13.22
CA GLU A 873 33.34 -12.35 13.61
C GLU A 873 33.80 -13.35 14.68
N SER A 874 34.79 -14.18 14.35
CA SER A 874 35.39 -15.15 15.28
C SER A 874 36.13 -14.50 16.44
N ALA A 875 36.62 -13.26 16.28
CA ALA A 875 37.32 -12.52 17.34
C ALA A 875 36.40 -12.10 18.52
N THR A 876 35.10 -11.90 18.30
CA THR A 876 34.16 -11.38 19.32
C THR A 876 32.91 -12.21 19.52
N GLY A 877 32.56 -13.12 18.60
CA GLY A 877 31.27 -13.80 18.58
C GLY A 877 30.09 -12.90 18.20
N TRP A 878 30.35 -11.71 17.65
CA TRP A 878 29.33 -10.78 17.14
C TRP A 878 29.19 -10.94 15.63
N HIS A 879 28.05 -10.54 15.06
CA HIS A 879 27.85 -10.58 13.62
C HIS A 879 27.83 -9.15 13.05
N ASP A 880 28.57 -8.92 11.98
CA ASP A 880 28.43 -7.71 11.18
C ASP A 880 27.22 -7.87 10.24
N ASN A 881 26.28 -6.94 10.29
CA ASN A 881 25.09 -6.87 9.44
C ASN A 881 25.09 -5.52 8.71
N LEU A 882 26.03 -5.39 7.75
CA LEU A 882 26.25 -4.25 6.83
C LEU A 882 26.56 -2.90 7.48
N LEU A 883 25.56 -2.29 8.12
CA LEU A 883 25.63 -0.97 8.75
C LEU A 883 25.59 -1.04 10.29
N ARG A 884 25.26 -2.23 10.85
CA ARG A 884 25.13 -2.47 12.29
C ARG A 884 25.81 -3.76 12.71
N THR A 885 26.36 -3.79 13.92
CA THR A 885 26.92 -4.97 14.58
C THR A 885 25.87 -5.59 15.51
N TYR A 886 25.50 -6.84 15.24
CA TYR A 886 24.51 -7.63 15.97
C TYR A 886 25.18 -8.55 17.01
N LEU A 887 24.61 -8.59 18.21
CA LEU A 887 25.08 -9.43 19.32
C LEU A 887 24.10 -10.59 19.51
N PRO A 888 24.43 -11.83 19.08
CA PRO A 888 23.51 -12.96 19.20
C PRO A 888 23.28 -13.40 20.66
N ASP A 889 24.28 -13.27 21.55
CA ASP A 889 24.10 -13.54 23.00
C ASP A 889 23.13 -12.52 23.68
N HIS A 890 22.78 -11.42 22.99
CA HIS A 890 21.84 -10.38 23.46
C HIS A 890 20.57 -10.23 22.61
N GLY A 891 20.58 -10.67 21.35
CA GLY A 891 19.47 -10.50 20.39
C GLY A 891 19.22 -9.04 19.93
N GLN A 892 20.24 -8.18 19.94
CA GLN A 892 20.13 -6.75 19.60
C GLN A 892 21.33 -6.22 18.80
N TYR A 893 21.22 -5.01 18.28
CA TYR A 893 22.34 -4.26 17.69
C TYR A 893 23.15 -3.45 18.73
N LEU A 894 24.41 -3.15 18.42
CA LEU A 894 25.22 -2.16 19.14
C LEU A 894 24.84 -0.74 18.76
N GLU A 895 24.91 -0.42 17.47
CA GLU A 895 24.56 0.88 16.92
C GLU A 895 23.05 1.13 17.00
N ALA A 896 22.68 2.41 17.13
CA ALA A 896 21.30 2.81 16.93
C ALA A 896 20.93 2.75 15.43
N ASP A 897 19.64 2.60 15.11
CA ASP A 897 19.17 2.58 13.73
C ASP A 897 19.59 3.84 12.96
N PRO A 898 20.31 3.72 11.81
CA PRO A 898 20.75 4.86 11.02
C PRO A 898 19.62 5.76 10.49
N LEU A 899 18.38 5.25 10.40
CA LEU A 899 17.21 6.04 9.98
C LEU A 899 16.74 7.02 11.07
N GLY A 900 17.14 6.79 12.33
CA GLY A 900 16.75 7.63 13.47
C GLY A 900 15.31 7.39 13.96
N PRO A 901 14.78 8.31 14.80
CA PRO A 901 13.54 8.08 15.54
C PRO A 901 12.26 8.27 14.70
N TRP A 902 11.80 7.18 14.07
CA TRP A 902 10.48 7.09 13.44
C TRP A 902 9.40 6.49 14.36
N PRO A 903 8.09 6.75 14.12
CA PRO A 903 7.00 6.17 14.90
C PRO A 903 7.10 4.63 14.98
N GLN A 904 6.90 4.09 16.18
CA GLN A 904 6.98 2.65 16.51
C GLN A 904 8.37 1.99 16.36
N THR A 905 9.40 2.67 15.84
CA THR A 905 10.76 2.11 15.76
C THR A 905 11.39 1.90 17.15
N GLN A 906 12.28 0.90 17.22
CA GLN A 906 13.15 0.58 18.36
C GLN A 906 14.58 0.96 18.00
N ALA A 907 15.27 1.73 18.84
CA ALA A 907 16.60 2.24 18.50
C ALA A 907 17.65 1.14 18.23
N VAL A 908 17.62 0.02 18.96
CA VAL A 908 18.67 -1.03 18.86
C VAL A 908 18.11 -2.46 18.67
N GLY A 909 16.80 -2.59 18.47
CA GLY A 909 16.16 -3.90 18.33
C GLY A 909 16.43 -4.57 16.98
N TYR A 910 16.75 -5.87 17.00
CA TYR A 910 16.75 -6.72 15.79
C TYR A 910 15.39 -7.39 15.62
N ALA A 911 14.86 -7.42 14.40
CA ALA A 911 13.70 -8.23 14.00
C ALA A 911 12.46 -8.14 14.93
N GLN A 912 12.27 -7.02 15.65
CA GLN A 912 11.35 -6.89 16.79
C GLN A 912 11.35 -8.10 17.74
N GLN A 913 12.54 -8.59 18.09
CA GLN A 913 12.73 -9.75 18.97
C GLN A 913 12.03 -11.03 18.44
N GLN A 914 11.84 -11.15 17.12
CA GLN A 914 11.28 -12.31 16.42
C GLN A 914 12.20 -12.81 15.26
N PRO A 915 13.47 -13.12 15.54
CA PRO A 915 14.50 -13.51 14.54
C PRO A 915 14.19 -14.76 13.70
N LEU A 916 13.37 -15.71 14.17
CA LEU A 916 12.96 -16.90 13.39
C LEU A 916 11.75 -16.66 12.46
N ARG A 917 11.33 -15.40 12.31
CA ARG A 917 10.12 -14.98 11.58
C ARG A 917 10.35 -13.76 10.69
N HIS A 918 11.14 -12.78 11.15
CA HIS A 918 11.49 -11.59 10.39
C HIS A 918 12.99 -11.58 10.10
N ILE A 919 13.36 -11.19 8.88
CA ILE A 919 14.75 -10.92 8.49
C ILE A 919 14.94 -9.43 8.21
N ASP A 920 16.12 -8.91 8.53
CA ASP A 920 16.58 -7.54 8.23
C ASP A 920 17.85 -7.60 7.36
N PRO A 921 17.72 -7.80 6.03
CA PRO A 921 18.85 -8.04 5.14
C PRO A 921 19.42 -6.75 4.52
N THR A 922 18.67 -5.63 4.60
CA THR A 922 18.97 -4.31 4.02
C THR A 922 18.14 -3.20 4.67
N GLY A 923 16.84 -3.47 4.89
CA GLY A 923 15.89 -2.60 5.60
C GLY A 923 14.50 -2.41 4.93
N LEU A 924 14.42 -2.19 3.61
CA LEU A 924 13.25 -1.53 2.95
C LEU A 924 12.99 -2.03 1.46
N LEU A 925 11.94 -1.55 0.72
CA LEU A 925 11.45 -2.06 -0.61
C LEU A 925 10.72 -1.06 -1.58
N LEU A 926 10.73 -1.30 -2.92
CA LEU A 926 9.93 -0.66 -4.02
C LEU A 926 9.67 -1.59 -5.24
N PHE A 927 8.57 -1.37 -5.98
CA PHE A 927 8.26 -1.96 -7.30
C PHE A 927 8.01 -0.91 -8.40
N ALA A 928 8.41 -1.15 -9.65
CA ALA A 928 8.26 -0.21 -10.77
C ALA A 928 7.92 -0.87 -12.13
N PHE A 929 7.05 -0.24 -12.92
CA PHE A 929 6.45 -0.78 -14.16
C PHE A 929 6.51 0.24 -15.31
N ASP A 930 7.39 0.04 -16.29
CA ASP A 930 7.61 1.05 -17.35
C ASP A 930 6.60 1.00 -18.52
N GLY A 931 6.58 2.05 -19.33
CA GLY A 931 5.65 2.24 -20.44
C GLY A 931 5.93 1.41 -21.69
N THR A 932 5.00 1.47 -22.66
CA THR A 932 5.14 0.72 -23.94
C THR A 932 6.46 1.06 -24.63
N ARG A 933 7.27 0.05 -24.98
CA ARG A 933 8.64 0.18 -25.53
C ARG A 933 9.65 0.92 -24.63
N GLN A 934 9.31 1.21 -23.37
CA GLN A 934 10.22 1.88 -22.44
C GLN A 934 11.02 0.85 -21.63
N ALA A 935 12.31 1.12 -21.51
CA ALA A 935 13.32 0.18 -21.05
C ALA A 935 14.51 0.98 -20.44
N PRO A 936 15.64 0.36 -20.02
CA PRO A 936 16.77 1.13 -19.49
C PRO A 936 17.25 2.20 -20.49
N ILE A 937 17.39 1.77 -21.74
CA ILE A 937 18.05 2.51 -22.82
C ILE A 937 17.30 3.78 -23.21
N THR A 938 15.98 3.82 -23.05
CA THR A 938 15.15 4.98 -23.40
C THR A 938 15.20 6.07 -22.33
N ASN A 939 15.60 5.75 -21.09
CA ASN A 939 15.72 6.68 -19.96
C ASN A 939 14.41 7.38 -19.55
N SER A 940 13.34 6.59 -19.35
CA SER A 940 12.02 7.07 -18.90
C SER A 940 12.03 7.68 -17.49
N ASN A 941 10.97 8.43 -17.13
CA ASN A 941 10.78 8.98 -15.79
C ASN A 941 10.55 7.91 -14.72
N VAL A 942 9.94 6.77 -15.07
CA VAL A 942 9.81 5.61 -14.17
C VAL A 942 11.19 5.02 -13.89
N TRP A 943 12.02 4.90 -14.93
CA TRP A 943 13.39 4.42 -14.77
C TRP A 943 14.21 5.37 -13.89
N LYS A 944 14.23 6.68 -14.21
CA LYS A 944 14.92 7.71 -13.42
C LYS A 944 14.52 7.65 -11.94
N LEU A 945 13.22 7.69 -11.61
CA LEU A 945 12.75 7.65 -10.22
C LEU A 945 13.13 6.33 -9.51
N SER A 946 13.06 5.20 -10.20
CA SER A 946 13.46 3.91 -9.62
C SER A 946 14.95 3.87 -9.22
N GLN A 947 15.81 4.68 -9.86
CA GLN A 947 17.24 4.80 -9.54
C GLN A 947 17.56 5.88 -8.51
N LEU A 948 16.59 6.76 -8.22
CA LEU A 948 16.69 7.69 -7.10
C LEU A 948 16.19 7.05 -5.79
N TYR A 949 15.58 5.88 -5.81
CA TYR A 949 15.01 5.25 -4.63
C TYR A 949 16.08 4.76 -3.65
N GLN A 950 16.00 5.24 -2.39
CA GLN A 950 16.93 4.89 -1.31
C GLN A 950 16.25 4.12 -0.18
N ASP A 951 14.92 4.06 -0.16
CA ASP A 951 14.11 3.21 0.73
C ASP A 951 14.19 1.71 0.34
N GLY A 952 15.39 1.20 0.03
CA GLY A 952 15.68 -0.24 -0.12
C GLY A 952 15.49 -0.84 -1.52
N ALA A 953 15.15 -2.13 -1.58
CA ALA A 953 15.33 -2.95 -2.78
C ALA A 953 14.28 -2.68 -3.87
N VAL A 954 14.74 -2.48 -5.11
CA VAL A 954 13.93 -2.00 -6.25
C VAL A 954 13.67 -3.10 -7.28
N HIS A 955 12.40 -3.41 -7.53
CA HIS A 955 11.98 -4.35 -8.57
C HIS A 955 11.43 -3.60 -9.80
N TYR A 956 12.30 -3.25 -10.76
CA TYR A 956 11.89 -2.62 -12.03
C TYR A 956 11.55 -3.66 -13.11
N ALA A 957 10.46 -3.43 -13.84
CA ALA A 957 10.14 -4.11 -15.10
C ALA A 957 10.08 -3.11 -16.26
N ALA A 958 10.72 -3.45 -17.39
CA ALA A 958 10.50 -2.77 -18.66
C ALA A 958 9.06 -3.03 -19.14
N GLY A 959 8.51 -2.10 -19.92
CA GLY A 959 7.13 -2.21 -20.40
C GLY A 959 6.97 -3.13 -21.62
N PRO A 960 5.73 -3.35 -22.09
CA PRO A 960 5.48 -4.20 -23.24
C PRO A 960 6.02 -3.61 -24.54
N GLY A 961 6.63 -4.45 -25.38
CA GLY A 961 7.25 -4.06 -26.64
C GLY A 961 8.76 -3.83 -26.57
N ASP A 962 9.43 -3.96 -27.71
CA ASP A 962 10.88 -3.74 -27.83
C ASP A 962 11.21 -2.24 -27.98
N PRO A 963 12.26 -1.70 -27.29
CA PRO A 963 12.62 -0.29 -27.39
C PRO A 963 13.04 0.16 -28.80
N VAL A 964 13.66 -0.69 -29.61
CA VAL A 964 14.18 -0.30 -30.95
C VAL A 964 13.13 -0.51 -32.04
N THR A 965 12.40 -1.62 -32.00
CA THR A 965 11.54 -2.09 -33.08
C THR A 965 10.05 -2.13 -32.69
N LEU A 966 9.16 -1.78 -33.63
CA LEU A 966 7.72 -1.90 -33.44
C LEU A 966 7.27 -3.36 -33.62
N ASN A 967 7.45 -4.17 -32.57
CA ASN A 967 7.05 -5.58 -32.55
C ASN A 967 5.56 -5.77 -32.15
N TRP A 968 5.07 -7.02 -32.25
CA TRP A 968 3.69 -7.36 -31.88
C TRP A 968 3.34 -7.05 -30.41
N ASP A 969 4.31 -7.07 -29.51
CA ASP A 969 4.11 -6.77 -28.09
C ASP A 969 3.98 -5.26 -27.83
N ALA A 970 4.67 -4.42 -28.61
CA ALA A 970 4.47 -2.97 -28.59
C ALA A 970 3.05 -2.57 -29.06
N LEU A 971 2.40 -3.40 -29.88
CA LEU A 971 1.03 -3.20 -30.33
C LEU A 971 0.01 -3.73 -29.32
N THR A 972 0.12 -5.01 -28.96
CA THR A 972 -0.90 -5.76 -28.21
C THR A 972 -0.65 -5.90 -26.71
N ALA A 973 0.57 -5.61 -26.25
CA ALA A 973 1.03 -5.84 -24.88
C ALA A 973 0.75 -7.27 -24.37
N TRP A 974 0.96 -8.30 -25.19
CA TRP A 974 0.71 -9.70 -24.80
C TRP A 974 1.61 -10.16 -23.65
N ARG A 975 2.80 -9.57 -23.46
CA ARG A 975 3.67 -9.82 -22.31
C ARG A 975 3.19 -9.15 -21.01
N ALA A 976 2.12 -8.35 -21.02
CA ALA A 976 1.51 -7.76 -19.83
C ALA A 976 1.27 -8.80 -18.71
N GLY A 977 0.75 -9.98 -19.06
CA GLY A 977 0.58 -11.10 -18.14
C GLY A 977 1.90 -11.63 -17.58
N GLN A 978 2.96 -11.72 -18.39
CA GLN A 978 4.30 -12.17 -17.96
C GLN A 978 4.98 -11.13 -17.04
N ILE A 979 4.81 -9.85 -17.32
CA ILE A 979 5.33 -8.75 -16.49
C ILE A 979 4.64 -8.77 -15.11
N LEU A 980 3.32 -8.95 -15.09
CA LEU A 980 2.57 -9.13 -13.84
C LEU A 980 2.95 -10.42 -13.12
N GLU A 981 3.02 -11.57 -13.80
CA GLU A 981 3.46 -12.84 -13.20
C GLU A 981 4.87 -12.73 -12.61
N SER A 982 5.79 -12.02 -13.28
CA SER A 982 7.16 -11.83 -12.79
C SER A 982 7.23 -10.90 -11.58
N GLN A 983 6.50 -9.78 -11.59
CA GLN A 983 6.46 -8.89 -10.44
C GLN A 983 5.65 -9.48 -9.29
N TRP A 984 4.66 -10.32 -9.59
CA TRP A 984 3.91 -11.10 -8.60
C TRP A 984 4.82 -12.14 -7.97
N ASN A 985 5.59 -12.90 -8.74
CA ASN A 985 6.61 -13.80 -8.20
C ASN A 985 7.64 -13.05 -7.33
N ASN A 986 8.13 -11.88 -7.74
CA ASN A 986 9.02 -11.05 -6.93
C ASN A 986 8.37 -10.66 -5.58
N PHE A 987 7.14 -10.16 -5.62
CA PHE A 987 6.38 -9.76 -4.44
C PHE A 987 6.02 -10.95 -3.54
N LEU A 988 5.58 -12.08 -4.11
CA LEU A 988 5.27 -13.30 -3.37
C LEU A 988 6.50 -13.90 -2.70
N ASN A 989 7.63 -13.99 -3.40
CA ASN A 989 8.90 -14.38 -2.79
C ASN A 989 9.23 -13.45 -1.60
N ARG A 990 9.09 -12.13 -1.79
CA ARG A 990 9.41 -11.16 -0.74
C ARG A 990 8.43 -11.15 0.43
N MET A 991 7.16 -11.44 0.21
CA MET A 991 6.17 -11.63 1.29
C MET A 991 6.36 -12.98 2.00
N GLN A 992 6.83 -14.02 1.29
CA GLN A 992 7.20 -15.31 1.88
C GLN A 992 8.44 -15.16 2.79
N GLU A 993 9.47 -14.42 2.34
CA GLU A 993 10.65 -14.04 3.13
C GLU A 993 10.32 -13.26 4.41
N GLN A 994 9.26 -12.43 4.37
CA GLN A 994 8.81 -11.66 5.54
C GLN A 994 7.91 -12.47 6.48
N GLY A 995 7.27 -13.52 5.96
CA GLY A 995 6.36 -14.39 6.71
C GLY A 995 5.21 -13.61 7.36
N PRO A 996 4.47 -14.24 8.31
CA PRO A 996 3.30 -13.62 8.94
C PRO A 996 3.66 -12.49 9.92
N ALA A 997 4.82 -11.88 9.80
CA ALA A 997 5.30 -10.72 10.54
C ALA A 997 4.20 -9.67 10.86
N PRO A 998 4.00 -9.25 12.14
CA PRO A 998 3.14 -8.10 12.46
C PRO A 998 3.70 -6.75 12.00
N ASN A 999 4.86 -6.69 11.34
CA ASN A 999 5.45 -5.45 10.85
C ASN A 999 4.99 -5.19 9.43
N ALA A 1000 4.27 -4.09 9.24
CA ALA A 1000 3.64 -3.72 7.98
C ALA A 1000 4.68 -3.25 6.94
N VAL A 1001 5.21 -4.22 6.18
CA VAL A 1001 6.25 -4.04 5.15
C VAL A 1001 5.87 -2.90 4.21
N PRO A 1002 6.70 -1.85 4.05
CA PRO A 1002 6.41 -0.78 3.11
C PRO A 1002 6.38 -1.32 1.68
N VAL A 1003 5.32 -1.00 0.95
CA VAL A 1003 5.16 -1.32 -0.48
C VAL A 1003 4.89 -0.02 -1.21
N ASP A 1004 5.69 0.23 -2.23
CA ASP A 1004 5.65 1.42 -3.07
C ASP A 1004 5.61 1.00 -4.54
N LEU A 1005 4.94 1.80 -5.36
CA LEU A 1005 4.71 1.54 -6.77
C LEU A 1005 4.96 2.76 -7.65
N LEU A 1006 5.61 2.53 -8.80
CA LEU A 1006 5.75 3.50 -9.89
C LEU A 1006 5.30 2.87 -11.21
N GLY A 1007 4.73 3.67 -12.12
CA GLY A 1007 4.61 3.25 -13.51
C GLY A 1007 4.18 4.32 -14.52
N PHE A 1008 4.31 4.01 -15.81
CA PHE A 1008 3.97 4.89 -16.94
C PHE A 1008 3.13 4.15 -17.99
N SER A 1009 2.16 4.80 -18.65
CA SER A 1009 1.48 4.25 -19.84
C SER A 1009 0.81 2.90 -19.54
N ARG A 1010 1.10 1.85 -20.32
CA ARG A 1010 0.67 0.47 -20.02
C ARG A 1010 1.27 -0.05 -18.73
N GLY A 1011 2.51 0.32 -18.38
CA GLY A 1011 3.12 0.03 -17.07
C GLY A 1011 2.38 0.66 -15.90
N ALA A 1012 1.85 1.89 -16.03
CA ALA A 1012 0.97 2.48 -15.02
C ALA A 1012 -0.35 1.69 -14.87
N ALA A 1013 -0.87 1.15 -15.98
CA ALA A 1013 -2.03 0.26 -15.95
C ALA A 1013 -1.71 -1.09 -15.28
N LEU A 1014 -0.52 -1.66 -15.54
CA LEU A 1014 -0.02 -2.85 -14.84
C LEU A 1014 0.22 -2.57 -13.34
N ALA A 1015 0.78 -1.42 -12.96
CA ALA A 1015 0.95 -1.03 -11.55
C ALA A 1015 -0.39 -0.93 -10.81
N ARG A 1016 -1.46 -0.48 -11.48
CA ARG A 1016 -2.83 -0.44 -10.91
C ARG A 1016 -3.42 -1.84 -10.76
N ASP A 1017 -3.34 -2.69 -11.78
CA ASP A 1017 -3.78 -4.09 -11.69
C ASP A 1017 -2.97 -4.88 -10.64
N PHE A 1018 -1.67 -4.64 -10.55
CA PHE A 1018 -0.78 -5.20 -9.55
C PHE A 1018 -1.11 -4.75 -8.13
N SER A 1019 -1.34 -3.45 -7.92
CA SER A 1019 -1.91 -2.89 -6.68
C SER A 1019 -3.18 -3.65 -6.28
N ASN A 1020 -4.10 -3.84 -7.22
CA ASN A 1020 -5.38 -4.49 -6.94
C ASN A 1020 -5.24 -6.01 -6.72
N ARG A 1021 -4.26 -6.68 -7.36
CA ARG A 1021 -3.87 -8.06 -7.03
C ARG A 1021 -3.34 -8.17 -5.61
N ILE A 1022 -2.43 -7.29 -5.20
CA ILE A 1022 -1.95 -7.23 -3.81
C ILE A 1022 -3.16 -7.06 -2.88
N LEU A 1023 -4.04 -6.10 -3.16
CA LEU A 1023 -5.11 -5.71 -2.25
C LEU A 1023 -6.32 -6.66 -2.18
N ASP A 1024 -6.62 -7.49 -3.18
CA ASP A 1024 -7.61 -8.59 -3.06
C ASP A 1024 -7.27 -9.52 -1.90
N HIS A 1025 -5.98 -9.73 -1.72
CA HIS A 1025 -5.41 -10.59 -0.70
C HIS A 1025 -5.12 -9.83 0.61
N VAL A 1026 -5.30 -8.51 0.66
CA VAL A 1026 -5.12 -7.72 1.89
C VAL A 1026 -6.42 -7.62 2.69
N GLN A 1027 -6.41 -8.19 3.88
CA GLN A 1027 -7.50 -8.09 4.86
C GLN A 1027 -6.96 -7.50 6.16
N GLN A 1028 -7.48 -6.33 6.56
CA GLN A 1028 -7.03 -5.61 7.77
C GLN A 1028 -5.50 -5.39 7.81
N GLY A 1029 -4.90 -5.08 6.64
CA GLY A 1029 -3.45 -4.90 6.43
C GLY A 1029 -2.65 -6.18 6.19
N TRP A 1030 -3.22 -7.36 6.46
CA TRP A 1030 -2.59 -8.65 6.17
C TRP A 1030 -2.78 -9.05 4.72
N PHE A 1031 -1.72 -9.05 3.92
CA PHE A 1031 -1.68 -9.85 2.69
C PHE A 1031 -1.78 -11.34 3.04
N VAL A 1032 -2.69 -12.07 2.38
CA VAL A 1032 -2.97 -13.50 2.56
C VAL A 1032 -3.33 -14.13 1.20
N LEU A 1033 -2.39 -14.86 0.59
CA LEU A 1033 -2.59 -15.63 -0.64
C LEU A 1033 -2.11 -17.06 -0.46
N ASN A 1034 -2.99 -18.05 -0.66
CA ASN A 1034 -2.61 -19.45 -0.88
C ASN A 1034 -2.02 -19.63 -2.29
N ASP A 1035 -0.69 -19.57 -2.42
CA ASP A 1035 0.02 -19.77 -3.69
C ASP A 1035 0.30 -21.26 -3.94
N PRO A 1036 -0.03 -21.83 -5.12
CA PRO A 1036 0.15 -23.26 -5.37
C PRO A 1036 1.60 -23.77 -5.32
N GLN A 1037 2.61 -22.91 -5.41
CA GLN A 1037 4.03 -23.28 -5.42
C GLN A 1037 4.73 -23.00 -4.08
N ARG A 1038 4.18 -22.09 -3.26
CA ARG A 1038 4.79 -21.59 -2.02
C ARG A 1038 3.96 -21.83 -0.76
N GLY A 1039 2.68 -22.20 -0.92
CA GLY A 1039 1.66 -22.22 0.13
C GLY A 1039 1.04 -20.84 0.43
N ALA A 1040 0.18 -20.74 1.44
CA ALA A 1040 -0.30 -19.47 1.96
C ALA A 1040 0.77 -18.57 2.57
N ILE A 1041 1.27 -17.70 1.69
CA ILE A 1041 1.98 -16.49 2.02
C ILE A 1041 1.02 -15.58 2.77
N ARG A 1042 1.34 -15.35 4.04
CA ARG A 1042 0.73 -14.32 4.88
C ARG A 1042 1.81 -13.34 5.27
N ALA A 1043 1.60 -12.05 5.07
CA ALA A 1043 2.52 -10.98 5.48
C ALA A 1043 1.73 -9.69 5.81
N CYS A 1044 2.23 -8.87 6.73
CA CYS A 1044 1.65 -7.56 6.99
C CYS A 1044 2.27 -6.52 6.05
N ILE A 1045 1.47 -5.65 5.41
CA ILE A 1045 1.98 -4.65 4.46
C ILE A 1045 1.42 -3.24 4.69
N THR A 1046 2.21 -2.22 4.34
CA THR A 1046 1.78 -0.81 4.24
C THR A 1046 1.87 -0.36 2.78
N PRO A 1047 0.75 -0.23 2.06
CA PRO A 1047 0.72 0.43 0.76
C PRO A 1047 0.95 1.94 0.95
N ARG A 1048 2.16 2.40 0.64
CA ARG A 1048 2.60 3.79 0.85
C ARG A 1048 2.26 4.66 -0.36
N PHE A 1049 3.10 4.68 -1.39
CA PHE A 1049 2.96 5.55 -2.56
C PHE A 1049 2.67 4.78 -3.86
N LEU A 1050 1.73 5.29 -4.66
CA LEU A 1050 1.45 4.83 -6.03
C LEU A 1050 1.61 6.00 -7.01
N GLY A 1051 2.79 6.11 -7.63
CA GLY A 1051 3.11 7.13 -8.63
C GLY A 1051 2.84 6.67 -10.05
N LEU A 1052 2.04 7.44 -10.79
CA LEU A 1052 1.55 7.09 -12.12
C LEU A 1052 1.85 8.22 -13.11
N PHE A 1053 2.44 7.90 -14.26
CA PHE A 1053 2.54 8.79 -15.41
C PHE A 1053 1.54 8.34 -16.48
N ASP A 1054 0.66 9.26 -16.86
CA ASP A 1054 -0.29 9.23 -17.98
C ASP A 1054 -0.77 7.81 -18.35
N THR A 1055 -1.58 7.24 -17.46
CA THR A 1055 -2.01 5.83 -17.53
C THR A 1055 -2.78 5.57 -18.83
N VAL A 1056 -2.36 4.58 -19.61
CA VAL A 1056 -3.03 4.14 -20.85
C VAL A 1056 -2.97 2.63 -20.90
N ALA A 1057 -4.11 1.93 -20.79
CA ALA A 1057 -4.15 0.47 -20.68
C ALA A 1057 -3.90 -0.25 -22.01
N GLN A 1058 -4.80 -0.07 -22.98
CA GLN A 1058 -4.68 -0.59 -24.36
C GLN A 1058 -4.16 -2.04 -24.47
N PHE A 1059 -4.59 -2.96 -23.60
CA PHE A 1059 -4.19 -4.37 -23.67
C PHE A 1059 -4.96 -5.09 -24.79
N GLY A 1060 -4.30 -6.00 -25.51
CA GLY A 1060 -4.82 -6.58 -26.74
C GLY A 1060 -4.87 -5.58 -27.90
N LEU A 1061 -5.45 -5.98 -29.04
CA LEU A 1061 -5.67 -5.06 -30.16
C LEU A 1061 -6.70 -3.98 -29.78
N GLY A 1062 -6.29 -2.71 -29.84
CA GLY A 1062 -7.16 -1.55 -29.59
C GLY A 1062 -7.70 -1.43 -28.15
N GLY A 1063 -7.15 -2.17 -27.18
CA GLY A 1063 -7.71 -2.27 -25.84
C GLY A 1063 -8.77 -3.37 -25.66
N GLY A 1064 -8.93 -4.28 -26.64
CA GLY A 1064 -9.89 -5.39 -26.56
C GLY A 1064 -9.71 -6.36 -25.38
N SER A 1065 -8.54 -6.35 -24.73
CA SER A 1065 -8.25 -7.10 -23.50
C SER A 1065 -8.24 -6.24 -22.23
N ASN A 1066 -8.59 -4.93 -22.30
CA ASN A 1066 -8.57 -4.04 -21.13
C ASN A 1066 -9.38 -4.59 -19.94
N SER A 1067 -10.51 -5.25 -20.21
CA SER A 1067 -11.39 -5.86 -19.21
C SER A 1067 -10.77 -7.05 -18.45
N GLN A 1068 -9.60 -7.54 -18.87
CA GLN A 1068 -8.83 -8.58 -18.17
C GLN A 1068 -7.95 -8.03 -17.05
N TYR A 1069 -7.84 -6.69 -16.94
CA TYR A 1069 -6.98 -5.97 -16.00
C TYR A 1069 -7.81 -5.01 -15.15
N ARG A 1070 -7.48 -4.90 -13.86
CA ARG A 1070 -8.28 -4.17 -12.88
C ARG A 1070 -7.64 -2.81 -12.62
N LEU A 1071 -8.20 -1.80 -13.29
CA LEU A 1071 -7.58 -0.48 -13.41
C LEU A 1071 -8.17 0.57 -12.46
N GLY A 1072 -8.97 0.13 -11.47
CA GLY A 1072 -9.31 0.97 -10.32
C GLY A 1072 -8.06 1.31 -9.49
N VAL A 1073 -8.24 2.17 -8.50
CA VAL A 1073 -7.26 2.39 -7.42
C VAL A 1073 -8.00 2.37 -6.10
N SER A 1074 -7.35 1.86 -5.05
CA SER A 1074 -7.96 1.65 -3.73
C SER A 1074 -7.53 2.72 -2.73
N ASP A 1075 -8.47 3.13 -1.88
CA ASP A 1075 -8.28 4.01 -0.74
C ASP A 1075 -7.30 3.45 0.31
N ALA A 1076 -6.89 2.18 0.19
CA ALA A 1076 -5.87 1.54 1.03
C ALA A 1076 -4.44 2.05 0.78
N TRP A 1077 -4.19 2.78 -0.31
CA TRP A 1077 -2.91 3.45 -0.55
C TRP A 1077 -2.80 4.75 0.25
N SER A 1078 -1.68 4.96 0.92
CA SER A 1078 -1.47 6.17 1.73
C SER A 1078 -1.44 7.44 0.86
N TRP A 1079 -0.94 7.33 -0.38
CA TRP A 1079 -1.05 8.37 -1.40
C TRP A 1079 -0.94 7.82 -2.82
N VAL A 1080 -1.63 8.47 -3.77
CA VAL A 1080 -1.64 8.12 -5.19
C VAL A 1080 -1.46 9.40 -6.01
N ALA A 1081 -0.38 9.49 -6.78
CA ALA A 1081 -0.11 10.66 -7.64
C ALA A 1081 -0.19 10.27 -9.11
N HIS A 1082 -0.94 11.02 -9.93
CA HIS A 1082 -1.10 10.76 -11.36
C HIS A 1082 -0.81 12.03 -12.17
N ALA A 1083 0.28 12.05 -12.93
CA ALA A 1083 0.63 13.12 -13.86
C ALA A 1083 0.01 12.83 -15.23
N VAL A 1084 -0.81 13.73 -15.78
CA VAL A 1084 -1.62 13.49 -16.99
C VAL A 1084 -1.20 14.39 -18.16
N ALA A 1085 -1.11 13.80 -19.37
CA ALA A 1085 -0.83 14.51 -20.60
C ALA A 1085 -2.03 15.35 -21.06
N MET A 1086 -1.80 16.64 -21.32
CA MET A 1086 -2.80 17.57 -21.85
C MET A 1086 -2.76 17.71 -23.38
N HIS A 1087 -1.70 17.26 -24.06
CA HIS A 1087 -1.56 17.36 -25.53
C HIS A 1087 -1.47 16.00 -26.22
N GLU A 1088 -1.86 14.93 -25.53
CA GLU A 1088 -2.18 13.68 -26.21
C GLU A 1088 -3.57 13.78 -26.83
N HIS A 1089 -3.63 13.60 -28.15
CA HIS A 1089 -4.83 13.82 -28.96
C HIS A 1089 -5.19 12.62 -29.85
N ARG A 1090 -4.47 11.50 -29.73
CA ARG A 1090 -4.72 10.27 -30.51
C ARG A 1090 -5.73 9.36 -29.80
N ALA A 1091 -6.73 8.88 -30.54
CA ALA A 1091 -7.76 7.97 -30.03
C ALA A 1091 -7.21 6.64 -29.46
N TYR A 1092 -6.05 6.18 -29.95
CA TYR A 1092 -5.38 4.97 -29.48
C TYR A 1092 -4.61 5.11 -28.16
N PHE A 1093 -4.68 6.27 -27.49
CA PHE A 1093 -4.02 6.51 -26.20
C PHE A 1093 -5.01 6.93 -25.10
N PRO A 1094 -6.16 6.24 -24.91
CA PRO A 1094 -7.19 6.70 -23.97
C PRO A 1094 -6.65 6.78 -22.54
N LEU A 1095 -6.86 7.93 -21.90
CA LEU A 1095 -6.44 8.17 -20.52
C LEU A 1095 -7.24 7.28 -19.58
N SER A 1096 -6.57 6.43 -18.83
CA SER A 1096 -7.18 5.70 -17.72
C SER A 1096 -7.14 6.61 -16.48
N ALA A 1097 -8.14 7.47 -16.32
CA ALA A 1097 -8.18 8.46 -15.24
C ALA A 1097 -8.38 7.82 -13.85
N LEU A 1098 -8.14 8.59 -12.79
CA LEU A 1098 -8.49 8.22 -11.42
C LEU A 1098 -9.95 8.55 -11.12
N ALA A 1099 -10.55 7.80 -10.20
CA ALA A 1099 -11.77 8.21 -9.51
C ALA A 1099 -11.41 9.22 -8.41
N GLU A 1100 -12.31 10.16 -8.11
CA GLU A 1100 -12.03 11.24 -7.15
C GLU A 1100 -12.05 10.70 -5.69
N ALA A 1101 -10.87 10.39 -5.14
CA ALA A 1101 -10.70 9.87 -3.77
C ALA A 1101 -9.70 10.73 -2.94
N MET A 1102 -9.85 10.76 -1.62
CA MET A 1102 -9.11 11.71 -0.75
C MET A 1102 -7.59 11.47 -0.63
N ASN A 1103 -7.11 10.30 -1.04
CA ASN A 1103 -5.69 9.94 -1.13
C ASN A 1103 -5.12 10.12 -2.56
N THR A 1104 -5.93 10.58 -3.52
CA THR A 1104 -5.53 10.73 -4.93
C THR A 1104 -5.24 12.17 -5.30
N VAL A 1105 -4.18 12.39 -6.06
CA VAL A 1105 -3.83 13.68 -6.67
C VAL A 1105 -3.54 13.47 -8.16
N GLU A 1106 -4.51 13.82 -9.01
CA GLU A 1106 -4.41 13.73 -10.46
C GLU A 1106 -4.26 15.13 -11.05
N MET A 1107 -3.12 15.40 -11.71
CA MET A 1107 -2.74 16.75 -12.14
C MET A 1107 -2.36 16.85 -13.63
N PRO A 1108 -2.73 17.96 -14.31
CA PRO A 1108 -2.45 18.22 -15.71
C PRO A 1108 -1.02 18.71 -15.98
N PHE A 1109 -0.38 18.21 -17.03
CA PHE A 1109 0.94 18.65 -17.50
C PHE A 1109 0.99 18.90 -19.00
N ILE A 1110 1.81 19.88 -19.41
CA ILE A 1110 1.95 20.30 -20.80
C ILE A 1110 2.84 19.31 -21.57
N GLY A 1111 2.20 18.40 -22.30
CA GLY A 1111 2.90 17.48 -23.20
C GLY A 1111 1.96 16.43 -23.80
N ALA A 1112 2.39 15.80 -24.89
CA ALA A 1112 1.82 14.54 -25.39
C ALA A 1112 2.22 13.35 -24.49
N HIS A 1113 1.71 12.15 -24.76
CA HIS A 1113 1.89 10.96 -23.89
C HIS A 1113 3.37 10.66 -23.50
N SER A 1114 4.27 10.65 -24.50
CA SER A 1114 5.71 10.47 -24.29
C SER A 1114 6.36 11.63 -23.54
N GLN A 1115 5.81 12.84 -23.64
CA GLN A 1115 6.34 14.03 -22.96
C GLN A 1115 5.93 14.11 -21.48
N ILE A 1116 5.27 13.08 -20.91
CA ILE A 1116 4.94 12.99 -19.48
C ILE A 1116 5.68 11.82 -18.81
N GLY A 1117 5.65 10.64 -19.42
CA GLY A 1117 6.46 9.50 -18.97
C GLY A 1117 7.94 9.61 -19.34
N GLY A 1118 8.29 10.52 -20.24
CA GLY A 1118 9.63 10.70 -20.76
C GLY A 1118 10.12 9.53 -21.59
N GLY A 1119 11.42 9.56 -21.85
CA GLY A 1119 12.16 8.53 -22.56
C GLY A 1119 12.19 8.74 -24.08
N VAL A 1120 13.40 8.70 -24.64
CA VAL A 1120 13.70 8.93 -26.06
C VAL A 1120 13.98 7.58 -26.72
N LEU A 1121 13.44 7.33 -27.91
CA LEU A 1121 13.76 6.11 -28.67
C LEU A 1121 15.11 6.27 -29.39
N PRO A 1122 15.93 5.20 -29.55
CA PRO A 1122 17.30 5.33 -30.06
C PRO A 1122 17.47 5.95 -31.46
N ASP A 1123 16.40 6.01 -32.25
CA ASP A 1123 16.38 6.46 -33.65
C ASP A 1123 15.56 7.76 -33.86
N GLU A 1124 15.28 8.53 -32.80
CA GLU A 1124 14.55 9.82 -32.90
C GLU A 1124 15.49 11.02 -33.13
N ASP A 1125 15.26 11.80 -34.19
CA ASP A 1125 16.09 12.95 -34.58
C ASP A 1125 16.19 14.04 -33.50
N GLU A 1126 17.40 14.57 -33.28
CA GLU A 1126 17.69 15.57 -32.22
C GLU A 1126 16.80 16.83 -32.29
N GLU A 1127 16.40 17.28 -33.49
CA GLU A 1127 15.49 18.42 -33.67
C GLU A 1127 14.07 18.21 -33.10
N THR A 1128 13.72 16.97 -32.72
CA THR A 1128 12.41 16.62 -32.17
C THR A 1128 12.40 16.32 -30.67
N ILE A 1129 13.57 16.26 -30.03
CA ILE A 1129 13.70 15.91 -28.61
C ILE A 1129 13.21 17.06 -27.71
N SER A 1130 12.02 16.88 -27.16
CA SER A 1130 11.44 17.74 -26.12
C SER A 1130 11.78 17.21 -24.73
N ASP A 1131 12.07 18.10 -23.78
CA ASP A 1131 12.37 17.76 -22.39
C ASP A 1131 11.36 18.30 -21.37
N LEU A 1132 10.12 18.51 -21.80
CA LEU A 1132 8.97 18.85 -20.95
C LEU A 1132 8.62 17.74 -19.93
N ASP A 1133 9.06 16.50 -20.17
CA ASP A 1133 8.88 15.35 -19.28
C ASP A 1133 9.50 15.56 -17.89
N LYS A 1134 10.57 16.37 -17.83
CA LYS A 1134 11.23 16.81 -16.59
C LYS A 1134 10.29 17.53 -15.62
N VAL A 1135 9.26 18.22 -16.12
CA VAL A 1135 8.27 18.91 -15.29
C VAL A 1135 7.40 17.88 -14.53
N ALA A 1136 6.91 16.85 -15.23
CA ALA A 1136 6.17 15.77 -14.60
C ALA A 1136 7.06 14.93 -13.65
N LEU A 1137 8.32 14.70 -14.02
CA LEU A 1137 9.33 14.04 -13.20
C LEU A 1137 9.58 14.77 -11.87
N ALA A 1138 9.83 16.08 -11.93
CA ALA A 1138 10.09 16.91 -10.74
C ALA A 1138 8.88 16.98 -9.81
N TRP A 1139 7.66 17.07 -10.36
CA TRP A 1139 6.44 17.00 -9.57
C TRP A 1139 6.24 15.62 -8.92
N MET A 1140 6.46 14.52 -9.66
CA MET A 1140 6.32 13.16 -9.11
C MET A 1140 7.38 12.86 -8.03
N HIS A 1141 8.61 13.35 -8.21
CA HIS A 1141 9.67 13.30 -7.20
C HIS A 1141 9.28 14.04 -5.93
N TRP A 1142 8.70 15.24 -6.07
CA TRP A 1142 8.16 16.01 -4.96
C TRP A 1142 7.01 15.28 -4.25
N GLN A 1143 6.05 14.70 -4.99
CA GLN A 1143 4.93 13.92 -4.42
C GLN A 1143 5.43 12.72 -3.61
N ALA A 1144 6.35 11.92 -4.15
CA ALA A 1144 6.95 10.78 -3.45
C ALA A 1144 7.64 11.22 -2.15
N ARG A 1145 8.45 12.27 -2.19
CA ARG A 1145 9.18 12.76 -1.00
C ARG A 1145 8.24 13.43 0.02
N ALA A 1146 7.19 14.11 -0.42
CA ALA A 1146 6.16 14.68 0.45
C ALA A 1146 5.38 13.61 1.23
N THR A 1147 5.28 12.40 0.69
CA THR A 1147 4.63 11.24 1.35
C THR A 1147 5.59 10.41 2.20
N GLY A 1148 6.88 10.78 2.25
CA GLY A 1148 7.88 10.21 3.16
C GLY A 1148 8.80 9.17 2.54
N LEU A 1149 8.84 9.01 1.21
CA LEU A 1149 9.81 8.15 0.53
C LEU A 1149 11.19 8.82 0.49
N THR A 1150 12.24 8.08 0.86
CA THR A 1150 13.61 8.57 0.65
C THR A 1150 14.00 8.41 -0.83
N LEU A 1151 13.99 9.54 -1.54
CA LEU A 1151 14.57 9.67 -2.88
C LEU A 1151 15.82 10.56 -2.85
N ALA A 1152 16.87 10.14 -3.55
CA ALA A 1152 18.00 10.97 -3.94
C ALA A 1152 17.54 12.16 -4.78
N GLU A 1153 18.27 13.27 -4.74
CA GLU A 1153 17.94 14.49 -5.50
C GLU A 1153 18.01 14.26 -7.02
N LEU A 1154 17.11 14.90 -7.76
CA LEU A 1154 17.22 14.99 -9.22
C LEU A 1154 18.51 15.72 -9.62
N ALA A 1155 19.14 15.23 -10.70
CA ALA A 1155 20.28 15.90 -11.32
C ALA A 1155 19.84 17.23 -11.93
N HIS A 1156 20.73 18.24 -12.00
CA HIS A 1156 20.34 19.54 -12.56
C HIS A 1156 19.93 19.46 -14.04
N THR A 1157 20.41 18.44 -14.78
CA THR A 1157 19.93 18.10 -16.13
C THR A 1157 18.44 17.74 -16.17
N ASP A 1158 17.90 17.15 -15.12
CA ASP A 1158 16.50 16.72 -15.01
C ASP A 1158 15.62 17.75 -14.25
N LEU A 1159 16.23 18.85 -13.78
CA LEU A 1159 15.56 20.02 -13.21
C LEU A 1159 15.53 21.22 -14.18
N SER A 1160 16.21 21.12 -15.33
CA SER A 1160 16.28 22.18 -16.35
C SER A 1160 15.65 21.72 -17.66
N VAL A 1161 14.62 22.45 -18.10
CA VAL A 1161 13.97 22.30 -19.40
C VAL A 1161 14.69 23.23 -20.38
N LEU A 1162 15.43 22.65 -21.33
CA LEU A 1162 16.22 23.36 -22.33
C LEU A 1162 15.50 23.42 -23.68
N HIS A 1163 14.66 22.42 -23.97
CA HIS A 1163 13.91 22.26 -25.21
C HIS A 1163 12.42 22.13 -24.87
N PRO A 1164 11.74 23.25 -24.49
CA PRO A 1164 10.31 23.29 -24.17
C PRO A 1164 9.42 23.16 -25.41
N VAL A 1165 9.74 22.23 -26.29
CA VAL A 1165 9.09 21.97 -27.57
C VAL A 1165 7.80 21.20 -27.34
N LEU A 1166 6.67 21.70 -27.85
CA LEU A 1166 5.40 20.99 -27.77
C LEU A 1166 5.14 20.16 -29.03
N LEU A 1167 4.78 18.89 -28.83
CA LEU A 1167 4.48 17.94 -29.90
C LEU A 1167 2.96 17.68 -30.02
N ASP A 1168 2.49 17.45 -31.24
CA ASP A 1168 1.17 16.88 -31.52
C ASP A 1168 1.35 15.69 -32.47
N MET A 1169 1.24 14.48 -31.93
CA MET A 1169 1.54 13.23 -32.62
C MET A 1169 0.44 12.80 -33.62
N ARG A 1170 -0.54 13.67 -33.91
CA ARG A 1170 -1.49 13.49 -35.02
C ARG A 1170 -0.87 13.92 -36.35
N LEU A 1171 -1.23 13.22 -37.43
CA LEU A 1171 -0.94 13.67 -38.80
C LEU A 1171 -1.55 15.07 -39.05
N PRO A 1172 -0.92 15.96 -39.85
CA PRO A 1172 -1.36 17.35 -40.00
C PRO A 1172 -2.85 17.51 -40.39
N GLY A 1173 -3.38 16.68 -41.30
CA GLY A 1173 -4.81 16.69 -41.64
C GLY A 1173 -5.75 16.45 -40.44
N LEU A 1174 -5.30 15.68 -39.43
CA LEU A 1174 -6.03 15.39 -38.19
C LEU A 1174 -5.79 16.44 -37.08
N ARG A 1175 -4.99 17.47 -37.32
CA ARG A 1175 -4.89 18.66 -36.44
C ARG A 1175 -5.89 19.75 -36.83
N LEU A 1176 -6.53 19.65 -38.00
CA LEU A 1176 -7.59 20.55 -38.46
C LEU A 1176 -8.94 20.26 -37.78
N THR A 1177 -9.20 19.02 -37.36
CA THR A 1177 -10.36 18.69 -36.52
C THR A 1177 -10.24 19.39 -35.17
N LYS A 1178 -11.27 20.14 -34.78
CA LYS A 1178 -11.29 20.82 -33.47
C LYS A 1178 -11.39 19.79 -32.34
N GLY A 1179 -10.48 19.90 -31.37
CA GLY A 1179 -10.47 19.13 -30.14
C GLY A 1179 -9.50 17.94 -30.12
N SER A 1180 -9.44 17.27 -28.98
CA SER A 1180 -8.73 16.00 -28.78
C SER A 1180 -9.57 14.82 -29.27
N LEU A 1181 -8.94 13.81 -29.90
CA LEU A 1181 -9.60 12.52 -30.20
C LEU A 1181 -9.32 11.46 -29.12
N ARG A 1182 -8.57 11.81 -28.07
CA ARG A 1182 -8.18 10.92 -26.98
C ARG A 1182 -9.37 10.66 -26.04
N GLY A 1183 -9.86 9.42 -25.97
CA GLY A 1183 -10.88 9.03 -24.98
C GLY A 1183 -10.34 9.04 -23.54
N VAL A 1184 -11.23 8.93 -22.56
CA VAL A 1184 -10.88 8.80 -21.14
C VAL A 1184 -11.77 7.74 -20.48
N ASP A 1185 -11.15 6.77 -19.82
CA ASP A 1185 -11.79 5.61 -19.20
C ASP A 1185 -11.58 5.64 -17.67
N TYR A 1186 -12.64 5.46 -16.88
CA TYR A 1186 -12.56 5.39 -15.41
C TYR A 1186 -12.70 3.96 -14.86
N HIS A 1187 -12.67 2.94 -15.73
CA HIS A 1187 -12.53 1.51 -15.41
C HIS A 1187 -13.26 1.02 -14.13
N GLY A 1188 -14.54 1.37 -14.00
CA GLY A 1188 -15.40 0.98 -12.88
C GLY A 1188 -16.53 1.97 -12.59
N ALA A 1189 -16.32 3.27 -12.83
CA ALA A 1189 -17.31 4.30 -12.54
C ALA A 1189 -18.44 4.47 -13.58
N GLY A 1190 -18.49 3.65 -14.64
CA GLY A 1190 -19.49 3.73 -15.72
C GLY A 1190 -19.48 5.04 -16.51
N ARG A 1191 -18.38 5.81 -16.43
CA ARG A 1191 -18.31 7.24 -16.76
C ARG A 1191 -17.39 7.54 -17.94
N ASN A 1192 -17.14 6.58 -18.83
CA ASN A 1192 -16.16 6.74 -19.92
C ASN A 1192 -16.56 7.84 -20.91
N LEU A 1193 -15.55 8.45 -21.52
CA LEU A 1193 -15.62 9.78 -22.12
C LEU A 1193 -15.03 9.70 -23.52
N MET A 1194 -15.77 10.18 -24.51
CA MET A 1194 -15.32 10.05 -25.91
C MET A 1194 -14.06 10.88 -26.18
N TYR A 1195 -13.88 12.01 -25.47
CA TYR A 1195 -12.77 12.95 -25.63
C TYR A 1195 -12.32 13.56 -24.29
N GLN A 1196 -11.01 13.68 -24.06
CA GLN A 1196 -10.42 14.30 -22.86
C GLN A 1196 -10.85 15.77 -22.69
N ASP A 1197 -11.15 16.48 -23.77
CA ASP A 1197 -11.68 17.85 -23.76
C ASP A 1197 -12.94 18.00 -22.88
N LEU A 1198 -13.68 16.92 -22.65
CA LEU A 1198 -14.87 16.92 -21.81
C LEU A 1198 -14.53 16.92 -20.29
N HIS A 1199 -13.29 16.62 -19.89
CA HIS A 1199 -12.92 16.36 -18.50
C HIS A 1199 -13.00 17.62 -17.61
N PRO A 1200 -13.71 17.58 -16.46
CA PRO A 1200 -13.98 18.78 -15.65
C PRO A 1200 -12.73 19.37 -15.01
N ARG A 1201 -11.66 18.57 -14.85
CA ARG A 1201 -10.37 18.97 -14.27
C ARG A 1201 -9.21 18.97 -15.29
N LEU A 1202 -9.34 18.25 -16.40
CA LEU A 1202 -8.24 17.91 -17.33
C LEU A 1202 -8.63 18.06 -18.81
N GLY A 1203 -9.72 18.79 -19.07
CA GLY A 1203 -10.31 19.00 -20.38
C GLY A 1203 -10.31 20.47 -20.75
N GLN A 1204 -11.31 20.93 -21.51
CA GLN A 1204 -11.24 22.15 -22.31
C GLN A 1204 -10.95 23.43 -21.51
N ALA A 1205 -11.45 23.56 -20.28
CA ALA A 1205 -11.14 24.73 -19.43
C ALA A 1205 -9.64 24.77 -19.04
N THR A 1206 -9.11 23.63 -18.57
CA THR A 1206 -7.69 23.46 -18.25
C THR A 1206 -6.82 23.61 -19.50
N GLN A 1207 -7.27 23.04 -20.64
CA GLN A 1207 -6.64 23.18 -21.95
C GLN A 1207 -6.53 24.64 -22.39
N GLN A 1208 -7.62 25.41 -22.27
CA GLN A 1208 -7.65 26.83 -22.63
C GLN A 1208 -6.74 27.67 -21.72
N SER A 1209 -6.71 27.37 -20.42
CA SER A 1209 -5.78 28.00 -19.47
C SER A 1209 -4.33 27.72 -19.88
N ILE A 1210 -4.01 26.46 -20.24
CA ILE A 1210 -2.70 26.01 -20.71
C ILE A 1210 -2.28 26.62 -22.06
N GLU A 1211 -3.18 26.78 -23.03
CA GLU A 1211 -2.85 27.39 -24.33
C GLU A 1211 -2.44 28.87 -24.21
N THR A 1212 -2.72 29.55 -23.08
CA THR A 1212 -2.21 30.91 -22.83
C THR A 1212 -0.69 30.97 -22.66
N VAL A 1213 -0.03 29.86 -22.28
CA VAL A 1213 1.43 29.78 -22.10
C VAL A 1213 2.14 29.09 -23.27
N ILE A 1214 1.44 28.86 -24.40
CA ILE A 1214 1.97 28.11 -25.55
C ILE A 1214 2.10 29.01 -26.79
N LYS A 1215 3.33 29.16 -27.26
CA LYS A 1215 3.69 29.87 -28.49
C LYS A 1215 3.61 28.92 -29.68
N ARG A 1216 2.42 28.83 -30.29
CA ARG A 1216 2.14 28.01 -31.48
C ARG A 1216 2.80 28.56 -32.75
N HIS A 1217 3.24 27.67 -33.66
CA HIS A 1217 3.70 28.11 -34.99
C HIS A 1217 2.56 28.65 -35.85
N ASN A 1218 2.86 29.59 -36.76
CA ASN A 1218 1.95 29.98 -37.84
C ASN A 1218 1.52 28.74 -38.63
N SER A 1219 0.21 28.56 -38.82
CA SER A 1219 -0.38 27.41 -39.52
C SER A 1219 0.02 26.03 -38.96
N TRP A 1220 0.37 25.92 -37.66
CA TRP A 1220 0.87 24.67 -37.03
C TRP A 1220 0.05 23.40 -37.31
N ARG A 1221 -1.27 23.54 -37.51
CA ARG A 1221 -2.17 22.43 -37.83
C ARG A 1221 -1.80 21.75 -39.15
N ILE A 1222 -1.40 22.51 -40.17
CA ILE A 1222 -1.02 21.99 -41.49
C ILE A 1222 0.50 21.88 -41.70
N ARG A 1223 1.32 22.24 -40.69
CA ARG A 1223 2.78 22.10 -40.74
C ARG A 1223 3.17 20.61 -40.72
N PRO A 1224 4.09 20.14 -41.59
CA PRO A 1224 4.68 18.81 -41.47
C PRO A 1224 5.54 18.67 -40.20
N GLY A 1225 5.79 17.42 -39.78
CA GLY A 1225 6.50 17.12 -38.52
C GLY A 1225 5.62 17.25 -37.28
N ASN A 1226 6.11 16.76 -36.13
CA ASN A 1226 5.34 16.68 -34.87
C ASN A 1226 5.40 17.97 -34.03
N GLN A 1227 6.40 18.83 -34.23
CA GLN A 1227 6.55 20.10 -33.51
C GLN A 1227 5.48 21.13 -33.93
N VAL A 1228 4.67 21.56 -32.95
CA VAL A 1228 3.53 22.48 -33.13
C VAL A 1228 3.68 23.81 -32.39
N GLY A 1229 4.67 23.94 -31.52
CA GLY A 1229 5.02 25.20 -30.85
C GLY A 1229 6.04 25.02 -29.74
N TRP A 1230 6.16 26.05 -28.90
CA TRP A 1230 7.01 26.06 -27.71
C TRP A 1230 6.21 26.49 -26.47
N VAL A 1231 6.61 26.02 -25.30
CA VAL A 1231 6.04 26.44 -24.01
C VAL A 1231 6.85 27.61 -23.47
N ASP A 1232 6.15 28.67 -23.05
CA ASP A 1232 6.77 29.76 -22.30
C ASP A 1232 6.96 29.30 -20.85
N MET A 1233 8.20 28.95 -20.49
CA MET A 1233 8.47 28.25 -19.23
C MET A 1233 8.26 29.11 -17.98
N ASP A 1234 8.42 30.43 -18.05
CA ASP A 1234 8.22 31.32 -16.91
C ASP A 1234 6.73 31.66 -16.73
N ALA A 1235 5.97 31.75 -17.82
CA ALA A 1235 4.52 31.78 -17.77
C ALA A 1235 3.93 30.43 -17.32
N TYR A 1236 4.53 29.30 -17.70
CA TYR A 1236 4.12 27.96 -17.26
C TYR A 1236 4.45 27.71 -15.79
N ASP A 1237 5.60 28.16 -15.28
CA ASP A 1237 5.91 28.17 -13.85
C ASP A 1237 4.88 28.99 -13.05
N THR A 1238 4.57 30.21 -13.52
CA THR A 1238 3.48 31.03 -12.97
C THR A 1238 2.12 30.30 -13.02
N TRP A 1239 1.85 29.54 -14.07
CA TRP A 1239 0.64 28.74 -14.22
C TRP A 1239 0.59 27.57 -13.22
N LEU A 1240 1.71 26.84 -13.04
CA LEU A 1240 1.87 25.73 -12.10
C LEU A 1240 1.74 26.20 -10.65
N HIS A 1241 2.31 27.36 -10.32
CA HIS A 1241 2.11 28.01 -9.01
C HIS A 1241 0.62 28.32 -8.78
N ASN A 1242 -0.02 29.03 -9.71
CA ASN A 1242 -1.41 29.48 -9.56
C ASN A 1242 -2.46 28.36 -9.58
N HIS A 1243 -2.21 27.25 -10.30
CA HIS A 1243 -3.19 26.16 -10.44
C HIS A 1243 -2.88 24.94 -9.57
N LEU A 1244 -1.62 24.67 -9.23
CA LEU A 1244 -1.19 23.49 -8.47
C LEU A 1244 -0.56 23.82 -7.10
N GLY A 1245 -0.31 25.11 -6.81
CA GLY A 1245 0.44 25.54 -5.61
C GLY A 1245 1.92 25.18 -5.65
N TRP A 1246 2.47 24.88 -6.84
CA TRP A 1246 3.83 24.37 -7.01
C TRP A 1246 4.79 25.47 -7.48
N GLU A 1247 5.71 25.88 -6.61
CA GLU A 1247 6.79 26.83 -6.92
C GLU A 1247 8.01 26.11 -7.51
N ARG A 1248 8.55 26.61 -8.63
CA ARG A 1248 9.92 26.34 -9.04
C ARG A 1248 10.89 26.77 -7.94
N GLN A 1249 11.82 25.90 -7.59
CA GLN A 1249 12.93 26.29 -6.73
C GLN A 1249 13.79 27.33 -7.47
N ALA A 1250 13.97 28.51 -6.87
CA ALA A 1250 14.97 29.47 -7.32
C ALA A 1250 16.36 28.78 -7.32
N SER A 1251 17.11 29.01 -8.40
CA SER A 1251 18.40 28.38 -8.73
C SER A 1251 19.54 28.77 -7.79
#